data_AF-A0AAW5SKZ7-F1
#
_entry.id   AF-A0AAW5SKZ7-F1
#
_cell.length_a   1.000
_cell.length_b   1.000
_cell.length_c   1.000
_cell.angle_alpha   90.00
_cell.angle_beta   90.00
_cell.angle_gamma   90.00
#
_symmetry.space_group_name_H-M   'P 1'
#
loop_
_entity.id
_entity.type
_entity.pdbx_description
1 polymer ?
#
loop_
_entity_poly.entity_id
_entity_poly.type
_entity_poly.pdbx_seq_one_letter_code
_entity_poly.pdbx_strand_id
1 'polypeptide(L)'
;MGGDNDKSWCTAVILRADDPDLAELQSDPGIAFTDSAAQQQRELREIRPPPPEDVLAEPTRWAYYPWRRAAASILGPRGFRRVRLDRNRNLITPAEQKKLANLTVGVVGLSVGHTIAYALAAQGLCGHLRLSDFDDMDLTNLNRVPASVLDIGVNKAIVCARRIAELDPYLPVRVDVSGVNEQTVHGFLDGLDLVIEECDSLDAKLLVREAARERGIPVLMSTSDRALLDVERFDLEPARPILHGLVGDLDAAGLANLSSTDKLPYSLRLAEASQVSARMAASLIEVGQTLSTWPQLTSEVALNTSLVTEAVRRIGLGEHLPSGRVRMDIAEVFDRLVTPVVPGADHTVDDPPPDARPDRATDAIVAAAQRAPSGGNAQPWRIEVTAESARVSLDTRFTTTMDVGFRASAVAVGAATFNVRVAAASHHMTAQVEYGRGDEASPLIATVHFEPGDDPELASLYEPMLSRETNRHLGNAAPIPADTIATLVAAAEAEGARLSVLTERDDLESAATILAAADRIRYLTPRLHAEMFAELRWPDAPSLDDGIDVRTLELAPSDLVMLDILRRPEVMSHLKAWDGGRALGDDTARRVRECAGLAVISVTGRRLTDYARAGAAVESVWIRAQQHGLAVQPVSPPFLYVLDEQDRRRVSPAFADDLGRLQYDFRQLAGTGTAQSQALILRLTYAARPSARSRRRSHHRRDSADGVREG
;
A
#
# COMPACT_ATOMS: atom_id res chain seq x y z
N MET A 1 48.37 23.03 -22.06
CA MET A 1 47.00 23.55 -21.84
C MET A 1 46.78 23.75 -20.35
N GLY A 2 46.54 24.98 -19.89
CA GLY A 2 46.29 25.29 -18.48
C GLY A 2 45.14 26.28 -18.36
N GLY A 3 44.25 26.03 -17.39
CA GLY A 3 43.15 26.92 -17.00
C GLY A 3 41.78 26.48 -17.51
N ASP A 4 40.93 26.02 -16.59
CA ASP A 4 39.46 26.03 -16.63
C ASP A 4 38.67 24.93 -17.37
N ASN A 5 39.29 23.85 -17.87
CA ASN A 5 38.57 22.81 -18.63
C ASN A 5 38.39 21.44 -17.91
N ASP A 6 38.63 21.35 -16.59
CA ASP A 6 38.60 20.06 -15.89
C ASP A 6 37.20 19.40 -15.84
N LYS A 7 36.14 20.18 -16.11
CA LYS A 7 34.75 19.69 -16.18
C LYS A 7 34.27 19.30 -17.58
N SER A 8 35.07 19.46 -18.64
CA SER A 8 34.56 19.35 -20.04
C SER A 8 34.71 17.98 -20.70
N TRP A 9 35.52 17.07 -20.16
CA TRP A 9 35.84 15.82 -20.86
C TRP A 9 34.86 14.69 -20.51
N CYS A 10 33.95 14.41 -21.44
CA CYS A 10 32.97 13.32 -21.36
C CYS A 10 33.10 12.27 -22.48
N THR A 11 34.07 12.42 -23.40
CA THR A 11 34.32 11.48 -24.50
C THR A 11 35.81 11.32 -24.81
N ALA A 12 36.19 10.21 -25.46
CA ALA A 12 37.55 9.95 -25.89
C ALA A 12 37.97 10.84 -27.07
N VAL A 13 39.25 11.20 -27.14
CA VAL A 13 39.84 11.87 -28.29
C VAL A 13 40.39 10.83 -29.24
N ILE A 14 39.87 10.77 -30.47
CA ILE A 14 40.31 9.80 -31.48
C ILE A 14 41.36 10.42 -32.39
N LEU A 15 42.58 9.91 -32.31
CA LEU A 15 43.75 10.40 -33.01
C LEU A 15 44.18 9.42 -34.11
N ARG A 16 44.64 9.95 -35.23
CA ARG A 16 45.31 9.15 -36.27
C ARG A 16 46.77 8.91 -35.88
N ALA A 17 47.41 7.92 -36.53
CA ALA A 17 48.81 7.62 -36.25
C ALA A 17 49.77 8.76 -36.68
N ASP A 18 49.34 9.60 -37.62
CA ASP A 18 50.05 10.77 -38.13
C ASP A 18 49.58 12.09 -37.49
N ASP A 19 48.72 12.02 -36.47
CA ASP A 19 48.19 13.20 -35.78
C ASP A 19 49.28 13.88 -34.92
N PRO A 20 49.56 15.18 -35.11
CA PRO A 20 50.60 15.87 -34.34
C PRO A 20 50.33 15.85 -32.82
N ASP A 21 49.06 15.85 -32.41
CA ASP A 21 48.68 15.85 -30.99
C ASP A 21 49.07 14.52 -30.31
N LEU A 22 49.17 13.42 -31.07
CA LEU A 22 49.62 12.12 -30.55
C LEU A 22 51.07 12.18 -30.06
N ALA A 23 51.95 12.88 -30.78
CA ALA A 23 53.35 13.02 -30.40
C ALA A 23 53.51 13.84 -29.10
N GLU A 24 52.67 14.87 -28.92
CA GLU A 24 52.63 15.65 -27.67
C GLU A 24 52.20 14.75 -26.49
N LEU A 25 51.12 13.98 -26.65
CA LEU A 25 50.65 13.07 -25.59
C LEU A 25 51.68 11.97 -25.26
N GLN A 26 52.38 11.45 -26.25
CA GLN A 26 53.44 10.45 -26.05
C GLN A 26 54.66 11.00 -25.29
N SER A 27 54.85 12.32 -25.32
CA SER A 27 55.94 12.97 -24.59
C SER A 27 55.61 13.22 -23.11
N ASP A 28 54.34 13.11 -22.69
CA ASP A 28 53.91 13.26 -21.30
C ASP A 28 54.07 11.91 -20.55
N PRO A 29 55.04 11.79 -19.62
CA PRO A 29 55.27 10.53 -18.89
C PRO A 29 54.14 10.16 -17.92
N GLY A 30 53.21 11.09 -17.65
CA GLY A 30 52.03 10.85 -16.84
C GLY A 30 50.85 10.29 -17.62
N ILE A 31 51.01 9.97 -18.92
CA ILE A 31 49.98 9.34 -19.76
C ILE A 31 50.37 7.88 -20.06
N ALA A 32 49.51 6.94 -19.70
CA ALA A 32 49.72 5.51 -19.97
C ALA A 32 49.32 5.14 -21.41
N PHE A 33 50.21 4.50 -22.17
CA PHE A 33 49.91 4.02 -23.53
C PHE A 33 49.80 2.50 -23.57
N THR A 34 48.75 1.99 -24.21
CA THR A 34 48.52 0.56 -24.44
C THR A 34 48.36 0.26 -25.93
N ASP A 35 49.34 -0.41 -26.55
CA ASP A 35 49.23 -0.88 -27.94
C ASP A 35 48.78 -2.35 -27.99
N SER A 36 47.59 -2.56 -28.54
CA SER A 36 46.97 -3.87 -28.79
C SER A 36 46.48 -4.01 -30.24
N ALA A 37 46.90 -3.12 -31.15
CA ALA A 37 46.39 -3.05 -32.51
C ALA A 37 46.59 -4.37 -33.27
N ALA A 38 47.77 -4.98 -33.13
CA ALA A 38 48.08 -6.25 -33.78
C ALA A 38 47.17 -7.40 -33.32
N GLN A 39 46.74 -7.40 -32.05
CA GLN A 39 45.79 -8.39 -31.54
C GLN A 39 44.41 -8.18 -32.16
N GLN A 40 43.89 -6.95 -32.10
CA GLN A 40 42.58 -6.64 -32.64
C GLN A 40 42.49 -6.92 -34.16
N GLN A 41 43.56 -6.66 -34.92
CA GLN A 41 43.62 -6.99 -36.34
C GLN A 41 43.56 -8.51 -36.61
N ARG A 42 44.12 -9.35 -35.73
CA ARG A 42 43.97 -10.81 -35.83
C ARG A 42 42.52 -11.21 -35.58
N GLU A 43 41.91 -10.71 -34.51
CA GLU A 43 40.50 -10.96 -34.18
C GLU A 43 39.58 -10.58 -35.36
N LEU A 44 39.80 -9.43 -36.00
CA LEU A 44 39.04 -9.00 -37.18
C LEU A 44 39.16 -9.98 -38.36
N ARG A 45 40.34 -10.57 -38.59
CA ARG A 45 40.56 -11.57 -39.65
C ARG A 45 39.98 -12.95 -39.31
N GLU A 46 39.75 -13.23 -38.03
CA GLU A 46 39.17 -14.49 -37.55
C GLU A 46 37.64 -14.52 -37.64
N ILE A 47 36.99 -13.36 -37.79
CA ILE A 47 35.54 -13.26 -37.98
C ILE A 47 35.07 -14.09 -39.18
N ARG A 48 33.90 -14.74 -39.04
CA ARG A 48 33.27 -15.56 -40.08
C ARG A 48 31.81 -15.15 -40.33
N PRO A 49 31.38 -14.95 -41.60
CA PRO A 49 32.21 -14.88 -42.81
C PRO A 49 33.22 -13.71 -42.75
N PRO A 50 34.33 -13.77 -43.51
CA PRO A 50 35.37 -12.73 -43.46
C PRO A 50 34.77 -11.35 -43.80
N PRO A 51 35.17 -10.27 -43.08
CA PRO A 51 34.76 -8.92 -43.42
C PRO A 51 35.23 -8.49 -44.82
N PRO A 52 34.56 -7.52 -45.46
CA PRO A 52 35.01 -6.91 -46.72
C PRO A 52 36.45 -6.38 -46.65
N GLU A 53 37.18 -6.41 -47.77
CA GLU A 53 38.59 -5.99 -47.83
C GLU A 53 38.80 -4.52 -47.39
N ASP A 54 37.86 -3.64 -47.68
CA ASP A 54 37.92 -2.23 -47.29
C ASP A 54 37.76 -2.02 -45.77
N VAL A 55 37.12 -2.97 -45.07
CA VAL A 55 37.05 -2.99 -43.60
C VAL A 55 38.36 -3.56 -43.02
N LEU A 56 38.93 -4.58 -43.65
CA LEU A 56 40.22 -5.17 -43.26
C LEU A 56 41.40 -4.20 -43.45
N ALA A 57 41.30 -3.31 -44.43
CA ALA A 57 42.30 -2.31 -44.76
C ALA A 57 42.18 -1.00 -43.93
N GLU A 58 41.18 -0.86 -43.06
CA GLU A 58 41.05 0.35 -42.24
C GLU A 58 42.27 0.57 -41.35
N PRO A 59 42.91 1.76 -41.39
CA PRO A 59 44.04 2.04 -40.53
C PRO A 59 43.58 2.12 -39.08
N THR A 60 44.44 1.72 -38.15
CA THR A 60 44.22 1.81 -36.70
C THR A 60 44.24 3.27 -36.23
N ARG A 61 43.74 3.51 -35.02
CA ARG A 61 43.66 4.82 -34.35
C ARG A 61 44.17 4.71 -32.92
N TRP A 62 44.34 5.85 -32.27
CA TRP A 62 44.55 5.94 -30.82
C TRP A 62 43.33 6.63 -30.18
N ALA A 63 42.75 6.00 -29.15
CA ALA A 63 41.76 6.64 -28.30
C ALA A 63 42.43 7.13 -27.02
N TYR A 64 42.48 8.44 -26.82
CA TYR A 64 42.97 9.07 -25.60
C TYR A 64 41.80 9.40 -24.66
N TYR A 65 41.93 9.01 -23.40
CA TYR A 65 40.97 9.21 -22.32
C TYR A 65 41.56 10.18 -21.28
N PRO A 66 41.28 11.50 -21.39
CA PRO A 66 41.86 12.53 -20.54
C PRO A 66 41.67 12.26 -19.05
N TRP A 67 40.48 11.80 -18.64
CA TRP A 67 40.15 11.51 -17.24
C TRP A 67 40.89 10.30 -16.67
N ARG A 68 41.39 9.40 -17.51
CA ARG A 68 42.26 8.28 -17.10
C ARG A 68 43.74 8.61 -17.24
N ARG A 69 44.07 9.70 -17.94
CA ARG A 69 45.41 9.97 -18.48
C ARG A 69 45.97 8.72 -19.17
N ALA A 70 45.19 8.14 -20.09
CA ALA A 70 45.58 6.92 -20.79
C ALA A 70 45.17 6.96 -22.27
N ALA A 71 45.96 6.35 -23.14
CA ALA A 71 45.66 6.17 -24.55
C ALA A 71 45.79 4.69 -24.95
N ALA A 72 44.89 4.21 -25.81
CA ALA A 72 44.90 2.84 -26.31
C ALA A 72 44.79 2.80 -27.84
N SER A 73 45.59 1.95 -28.49
CA SER A 73 45.45 1.71 -29.93
C SER A 73 44.16 0.92 -30.18
N ILE A 74 43.39 1.31 -31.19
CA ILE A 74 42.12 0.65 -31.56
C ILE A 74 42.03 0.47 -33.08
N LEU A 75 41.22 -0.51 -33.53
CA LEU A 75 40.85 -0.63 -34.94
C LEU A 75 40.14 0.63 -35.46
N GLY A 76 40.11 0.79 -36.78
CA GLY A 76 39.20 1.73 -37.44
C GLY A 76 37.73 1.45 -37.09
N PRO A 77 36.83 2.43 -37.26
CA PRO A 77 35.47 2.39 -36.71
C PRO A 77 34.65 1.20 -37.23
N ARG A 78 34.77 0.82 -38.50
CA ARG A 78 34.00 -0.32 -39.05
C ARG A 78 34.58 -1.65 -38.55
N GLY A 79 35.91 -1.77 -38.54
CA GLY A 79 36.60 -2.94 -37.99
C GLY A 79 36.32 -3.15 -36.50
N PHE A 80 36.44 -2.09 -35.70
CA PHE A 80 36.17 -2.10 -34.26
C PHE A 80 34.74 -2.55 -33.96
N ARG A 81 33.74 -1.91 -34.58
CA ARG A 81 32.33 -2.28 -34.43
C ARG A 81 32.06 -3.73 -34.83
N ARG A 82 32.67 -4.19 -35.94
CA ARG A 82 32.48 -5.55 -36.46
C ARG A 82 33.00 -6.62 -35.51
N VAL A 83 34.15 -6.41 -34.88
CA VAL A 83 34.75 -7.31 -33.87
C VAL A 83 33.92 -7.29 -32.59
N ARG A 84 33.66 -6.11 -32.03
CA ARG A 84 32.96 -5.94 -30.74
C ARG A 84 31.59 -6.62 -30.72
N LEU A 85 30.85 -6.56 -31.82
CA LEU A 85 29.48 -7.06 -31.92
C LEU A 85 29.36 -8.45 -32.56
N ASP A 86 30.47 -9.12 -32.88
CA ASP A 86 30.44 -10.38 -33.62
C ASP A 86 29.64 -11.49 -32.91
N ARG A 87 29.75 -11.54 -31.57
CA ARG A 87 29.05 -12.53 -30.74
C ARG A 87 27.55 -12.25 -30.56
N ASN A 88 27.07 -11.08 -30.99
CA ASN A 88 25.64 -10.73 -30.95
C ASN A 88 24.92 -11.12 -32.25
N ARG A 89 25.65 -11.34 -33.36
CA ARG A 89 25.16 -11.25 -34.75
C ARG A 89 24.01 -12.19 -35.17
N ASN A 90 23.66 -13.18 -34.36
CA ASN A 90 22.55 -14.10 -34.64
C ASN A 90 21.34 -13.85 -33.72
N LEU A 91 21.53 -13.09 -32.65
CA LEU A 91 20.45 -12.58 -31.78
C LEU A 91 20.04 -11.16 -32.18
N ILE A 92 20.99 -10.39 -32.75
CA ILE A 92 20.78 -9.11 -33.41
C ILE A 92 21.54 -9.18 -34.73
N THR A 93 20.85 -9.40 -35.83
CA THR A 93 21.46 -9.62 -37.13
C THR A 93 22.21 -8.38 -37.62
N PRO A 94 23.21 -8.50 -38.51
CA PRO A 94 23.89 -7.34 -39.08
C PRO A 94 22.95 -6.33 -39.74
N ALA A 95 21.85 -6.81 -40.33
CA ALA A 95 20.82 -5.96 -40.93
C ALA A 95 20.03 -5.18 -39.87
N GLU A 96 19.62 -5.84 -38.79
CA GLU A 96 18.99 -5.21 -37.63
C GLU A 96 19.93 -4.20 -36.96
N GLN A 97 21.19 -4.58 -36.74
CA GLN A 97 22.21 -3.71 -36.17
C GLN A 97 22.41 -2.43 -37.00
N LYS A 98 22.30 -2.51 -38.33
CA LYS A 98 22.38 -1.35 -39.22
C LYS A 98 21.15 -0.43 -39.07
N LYS A 99 19.95 -0.99 -38.89
CA LYS A 99 18.74 -0.19 -38.62
C LYS A 99 18.85 0.51 -37.26
N LEU A 100 19.21 -0.24 -36.23
CA LEU A 100 19.37 0.25 -34.87
C LEU A 100 20.48 1.31 -34.76
N ALA A 101 21.53 1.22 -35.58
CA ALA A 101 22.57 2.24 -35.67
C ALA A 101 22.08 3.62 -36.15
N ASN A 102 20.86 3.73 -36.68
CA ASN A 102 20.30 5.03 -37.06
C ASN A 102 19.58 5.72 -35.90
N LEU A 103 19.32 5.00 -34.80
CA LEU A 103 18.56 5.55 -33.68
C LEU A 103 19.37 6.58 -32.89
N THR A 104 18.69 7.65 -32.52
CA THR A 104 19.10 8.65 -31.53
C THR A 104 18.25 8.47 -30.29
N VAL A 105 18.87 8.00 -29.21
CA VAL A 105 18.18 7.68 -27.96
C VAL A 105 18.53 8.69 -26.87
N GLY A 106 17.51 9.28 -26.24
CA GLY A 106 17.68 10.12 -25.06
C GLY A 106 17.51 9.32 -23.77
N VAL A 107 18.32 9.61 -22.75
CA VAL A 107 18.19 9.07 -21.39
C VAL A 107 18.19 10.22 -20.40
N VAL A 108 17.09 10.35 -19.65
CA VAL A 108 16.90 11.37 -18.61
C VAL A 108 16.95 10.69 -17.26
N GLY A 109 17.88 11.10 -16.39
CA GLY A 109 18.16 10.44 -15.11
C GLY A 109 19.16 9.30 -15.27
N LEU A 110 20.34 9.46 -14.69
CA LEU A 110 21.52 8.60 -14.87
C LEU A 110 21.91 7.88 -13.58
N SER A 111 21.02 7.83 -12.58
CA SER A 111 21.15 6.87 -11.49
C SER A 111 20.81 5.47 -11.96
N VAL A 112 19.56 5.17 -12.36
CA VAL A 112 19.22 3.88 -12.98
C VAL A 112 19.50 3.91 -14.49
N GLY A 113 19.25 5.03 -15.17
CA GLY A 113 19.43 5.13 -16.62
C GLY A 113 20.86 4.87 -17.13
N HIS A 114 21.90 4.98 -16.29
CA HIS A 114 23.28 4.71 -16.75
C HIS A 114 23.48 3.29 -17.28
N THR A 115 22.82 2.29 -16.67
CA THR A 115 23.01 0.88 -17.06
C THR A 115 22.27 0.60 -18.37
N ILE A 116 21.14 1.27 -18.58
CA ILE A 116 20.40 1.24 -19.84
C ILE A 116 21.27 1.87 -20.95
N ALA A 117 21.76 3.09 -20.75
CA ALA A 117 22.64 3.77 -21.72
C ALA A 117 23.88 2.93 -22.07
N TYR A 118 24.52 2.35 -21.06
CA TYR A 118 25.67 1.46 -21.25
C TYR A 118 25.29 0.18 -22.02
N ALA A 119 24.16 -0.44 -21.70
CA ALA A 119 23.71 -1.65 -22.40
C ALA A 119 23.32 -1.38 -23.86
N LEU A 120 22.70 -0.23 -24.14
CA LEU A 120 22.43 0.23 -25.51
C LEU A 120 23.74 0.35 -26.31
N ALA A 121 24.79 0.96 -25.73
CA ALA A 121 26.11 1.04 -26.34
C ALA A 121 26.75 -0.36 -26.52
N ALA A 122 26.70 -1.19 -25.47
CA ALA A 122 27.29 -2.53 -25.45
C ALA A 122 26.69 -3.46 -26.50
N GLN A 123 25.38 -3.37 -26.71
CA GLN A 123 24.66 -4.15 -27.73
C GLN A 123 24.62 -3.47 -29.10
N GLY A 124 25.07 -2.21 -29.20
CA GLY A 124 25.07 -1.43 -30.45
C GLY A 124 23.67 -1.00 -30.91
N LEU A 125 22.72 -0.84 -29.99
CA LEU A 125 21.30 -0.61 -30.25
C LEU A 125 20.96 0.82 -30.69
N CYS A 126 21.95 1.73 -30.72
CA CYS A 126 21.77 3.10 -31.17
C CYS A 126 23.02 3.58 -31.92
N GLY A 127 22.86 4.66 -32.68
CA GLY A 127 23.95 5.42 -33.30
C GLY A 127 24.33 6.67 -32.54
N HIS A 128 23.42 7.23 -31.74
CA HIS A 128 23.65 8.45 -30.96
C HIS A 128 22.96 8.33 -29.60
N LEU A 129 23.64 8.81 -28.55
CA LEU A 129 23.07 8.92 -27.20
C LEU A 129 23.03 10.39 -26.76
N ARG A 130 21.95 10.75 -26.07
CA ARG A 130 21.83 12.04 -25.35
C ARG A 130 21.51 11.76 -23.89
N LEU A 131 22.37 12.19 -22.98
CA LEU A 131 22.25 11.91 -21.55
C LEU A 131 21.98 13.22 -20.81
N SER A 132 21.01 13.22 -19.89
CA SER A 132 20.67 14.40 -19.08
C SER A 132 20.52 14.04 -17.60
N ASP A 133 21.33 14.63 -16.74
CA ASP A 133 21.23 14.54 -15.28
C ASP A 133 21.80 15.81 -14.64
N PHE A 134 21.13 16.34 -13.61
CA PHE A 134 21.61 17.53 -12.88
C PHE A 134 22.44 17.18 -11.64
N ASP A 135 22.39 15.92 -11.19
CA ASP A 135 23.06 15.49 -9.96
C ASP A 135 24.52 15.08 -10.18
N ASP A 136 25.33 15.34 -9.15
CA ASP A 136 26.66 14.76 -8.99
C ASP A 136 26.59 13.38 -8.31
N MET A 137 27.65 12.59 -8.49
CA MET A 137 27.80 11.30 -7.84
C MET A 137 28.00 11.47 -6.33
N ASP A 138 27.17 10.80 -5.53
CA ASP A 138 27.30 10.70 -4.08
C ASP A 138 27.67 9.27 -3.65
N LEU A 139 28.25 9.11 -2.46
CA LEU A 139 28.62 7.82 -1.87
C LEU A 139 27.41 6.87 -1.82
N THR A 140 26.22 7.41 -1.53
CA THR A 140 24.96 6.67 -1.50
C THR A 140 24.56 6.07 -2.85
N ASN A 141 25.16 6.53 -3.97
CA ASN A 141 24.87 6.04 -5.31
C ASN A 141 25.74 4.84 -5.71
N LEU A 142 26.88 4.63 -5.05
CA LEU A 142 27.83 3.56 -5.39
C LEU A 142 27.29 2.14 -5.12
N ASN A 143 26.12 2.01 -4.47
CA ASN A 143 25.43 0.73 -4.30
C ASN A 143 24.83 0.17 -5.60
N ARG A 144 24.64 1.02 -6.62
CA ARG A 144 23.93 0.68 -7.86
C ARG A 144 24.51 1.33 -9.11
N VAL A 145 25.26 2.42 -8.97
CA VAL A 145 26.01 3.03 -10.07
C VAL A 145 27.45 2.50 -10.03
N PRO A 146 27.94 1.83 -11.08
CA PRO A 146 29.31 1.36 -11.22
C PRO A 146 30.30 2.52 -11.47
N ALA A 147 30.36 3.43 -10.50
CA ALA A 147 31.35 4.48 -10.36
C ALA A 147 32.32 4.12 -9.23
N SER A 148 33.44 4.84 -9.12
CA SER A 148 34.40 4.66 -8.04
C SER A 148 34.29 5.79 -7.01
N VAL A 149 34.92 5.60 -5.85
CA VAL A 149 35.04 6.67 -4.84
C VAL A 149 35.79 7.92 -5.37
N LEU A 150 36.51 7.79 -6.49
CA LEU A 150 37.19 8.89 -7.16
C LEU A 150 36.25 9.73 -8.02
N ASP A 151 35.05 9.21 -8.32
CA ASP A 151 34.05 9.88 -9.15
C ASP A 151 33.05 10.69 -8.32
N ILE A 152 33.16 10.69 -6.98
CA ILE A 152 32.30 11.49 -6.10
C ILE A 152 32.46 12.99 -6.43
N GLY A 153 31.34 13.69 -6.59
CA GLY A 153 31.31 15.09 -7.02
C GLY A 153 31.45 15.31 -8.54
N VAL A 154 31.48 14.24 -9.33
CA VAL A 154 31.38 14.33 -10.80
C VAL A 154 29.93 14.06 -11.22
N ASN A 155 29.41 14.87 -12.14
CA ASN A 155 28.05 14.72 -12.67
C ASN A 155 27.78 13.30 -13.20
N LYS A 156 26.62 12.73 -12.84
CA LYS A 156 26.24 11.34 -13.17
C LYS A 156 26.23 11.07 -14.68
N ALA A 157 25.80 12.04 -15.50
CA ALA A 157 25.78 11.90 -16.95
C ALA A 157 27.20 11.93 -17.55
N ILE A 158 28.12 12.71 -16.98
CA ILE A 158 29.54 12.67 -17.36
C ILE A 158 30.16 11.31 -17.03
N VAL A 159 29.93 10.79 -15.82
CA VAL A 159 30.46 9.46 -15.42
C VAL A 159 29.93 8.36 -16.35
N CYS A 160 28.64 8.40 -16.70
CA CYS A 160 28.07 7.47 -17.66
C CYS A 160 28.70 7.60 -19.06
N ALA A 161 28.84 8.82 -19.58
CA ALA A 161 29.45 9.07 -20.89
C ALA A 161 30.90 8.59 -20.97
N ARG A 162 31.70 8.81 -19.93
CA ARG A 162 33.08 8.30 -19.82
C ARG A 162 33.14 6.79 -19.90
N ARG A 163 32.24 6.10 -19.19
CA ARG A 163 32.14 4.62 -19.23
C ARG A 163 31.72 4.10 -20.59
N ILE A 164 30.82 4.81 -21.28
CA ILE A 164 30.44 4.47 -22.66
C ILE A 164 31.62 4.68 -23.60
N ALA A 165 32.36 5.79 -23.48
CA ALA A 165 33.53 6.07 -24.29
C ALA A 165 34.65 5.03 -24.09
N GLU A 166 34.84 4.53 -22.86
CA GLU A 166 35.78 3.43 -22.55
C GLU A 166 35.37 2.08 -23.19
N LEU A 167 34.09 1.91 -23.52
CA LEU A 167 33.54 0.72 -24.18
C LEU A 167 33.50 0.86 -25.71
N ASP A 168 32.97 1.97 -26.22
CA ASP A 168 32.86 2.30 -27.64
C ASP A 168 33.28 3.76 -27.87
N PRO A 169 34.56 4.01 -28.17
CA PRO A 169 35.10 5.35 -28.37
C PRO A 169 34.51 6.08 -29.60
N TYR A 170 33.83 5.34 -30.48
CA TYR A 170 33.26 5.88 -31.71
C TYR A 170 31.77 6.23 -31.57
N LEU A 171 31.11 5.88 -30.47
CA LEU A 171 29.70 6.21 -30.24
C LEU A 171 29.56 7.69 -29.83
N PRO A 172 28.87 8.53 -30.61
CA PRO A 172 28.58 9.91 -30.22
C PRO A 172 27.65 9.96 -29.00
N VAL A 173 28.12 10.61 -27.93
CA VAL A 173 27.36 10.87 -26.70
C VAL A 173 27.33 12.37 -26.43
N ARG A 174 26.13 12.95 -26.38
CA ARG A 174 25.91 14.35 -25.95
C ARG A 174 25.45 14.36 -24.50
N VAL A 175 26.08 15.16 -23.67
CA VAL A 175 25.75 15.30 -22.24
C VAL A 175 25.14 16.66 -21.96
N ASP A 176 24.03 16.67 -21.22
CA ASP A 176 23.43 17.84 -20.60
C ASP A 176 23.50 17.70 -19.07
N VAL A 177 24.30 18.54 -18.42
CA VAL A 177 24.51 18.51 -16.97
C VAL A 177 23.50 19.36 -16.20
N SER A 178 22.60 20.07 -16.90
CA SER A 178 21.60 20.94 -16.28
C SER A 178 20.30 20.22 -15.92
N GLY A 179 20.12 18.98 -16.40
CA GLY A 179 18.87 18.26 -16.29
C GLY A 179 17.79 18.78 -17.24
N VAL A 180 16.67 18.07 -17.30
CA VAL A 180 15.48 18.53 -18.05
C VAL A 180 14.64 19.45 -17.19
N ASN A 181 14.24 20.58 -17.77
CA ASN A 181 13.28 21.53 -17.21
C ASN A 181 12.46 22.15 -18.37
N GLU A 182 11.50 23.01 -18.06
CA GLU A 182 10.61 23.62 -19.07
C GLU A 182 11.36 24.31 -20.21
N GLN A 183 12.55 24.88 -19.93
CA GLN A 183 13.36 25.58 -20.91
C GLN A 183 14.21 24.62 -21.76
N THR A 184 14.65 23.49 -21.20
CA THR A 184 15.60 22.58 -21.85
C THR A 184 14.95 21.36 -22.49
N VAL A 185 13.77 20.93 -22.03
CA VAL A 185 13.14 19.65 -22.44
C VAL A 185 12.91 19.56 -23.95
N HIS A 186 12.43 20.64 -24.58
CA HIS A 186 12.16 20.64 -26.02
C HIS A 186 13.44 20.52 -26.85
N GLY A 187 14.52 21.19 -26.42
CA GLY A 187 15.83 21.06 -27.05
C GLY A 187 16.46 19.69 -26.82
N PHE A 188 16.24 19.09 -25.64
CA PHE A 188 16.70 17.74 -25.33
C PHE A 188 16.01 16.68 -26.20
N LEU A 189 14.69 16.81 -26.44
CA LEU A 189 13.91 15.86 -27.23
C LEU A 189 14.07 16.03 -28.76
N ASP A 190 14.64 17.15 -29.20
CA ASP A 190 14.80 17.43 -30.63
C ASP A 190 15.65 16.37 -31.35
N GLY A 191 15.05 15.75 -32.37
CA GLY A 191 15.63 14.69 -33.19
C GLY A 191 15.80 13.33 -32.52
N LEU A 192 15.16 13.08 -31.37
CA LEU A 192 15.17 11.75 -30.75
C LEU A 192 14.17 10.79 -31.42
N ASP A 193 14.56 9.53 -31.59
CA ASP A 193 13.66 8.46 -32.01
C ASP A 193 12.88 7.85 -30.84
N LEU A 194 13.45 7.90 -29.63
CA LEU A 194 12.81 7.52 -28.37
C LEU A 194 13.52 8.15 -27.18
N VAL A 195 12.80 8.28 -26.06
CA VAL A 195 13.36 8.76 -24.78
C VAL A 195 13.12 7.74 -23.68
N ILE A 196 14.14 7.57 -22.84
CA ILE A 196 14.13 6.72 -21.65
C ILE A 196 14.13 7.65 -20.44
N GLU A 197 13.09 7.55 -19.62
CA GLU A 197 12.85 8.41 -18.47
C GLU A 197 13.09 7.59 -17.19
N GLU A 198 14.10 7.97 -16.41
CA GLU A 198 14.54 7.31 -15.18
C GLU A 198 14.83 8.36 -14.07
N CYS A 199 13.93 9.35 -13.96
CA CYS A 199 13.97 10.44 -12.97
C CYS A 199 13.24 10.06 -11.68
N ASP A 200 13.64 10.66 -10.56
CA ASP A 200 12.92 10.48 -9.28
C ASP A 200 11.77 11.49 -9.11
N SER A 201 11.86 12.65 -9.75
CA SER A 201 10.87 13.73 -9.64
C SER A 201 9.64 13.48 -10.52
N LEU A 202 8.46 13.41 -9.90
CA LEU A 202 7.19 13.18 -10.61
C LEU A 202 6.86 14.31 -11.62
N ASP A 203 7.15 15.56 -11.30
CA ASP A 203 6.98 16.69 -12.22
C ASP A 203 7.88 16.58 -13.46
N ALA A 204 9.15 16.16 -13.29
CA ALA A 204 10.04 15.89 -14.42
C ALA A 204 9.51 14.74 -15.30
N LYS A 205 8.92 13.69 -14.69
CA LYS A 205 8.29 12.58 -15.43
C LYS A 205 7.17 13.05 -16.34
N LEU A 206 6.33 13.96 -15.85
CA LEU A 206 5.24 14.53 -16.64
C LEU A 206 5.78 15.44 -17.73
N LEU A 207 6.70 16.35 -17.40
CA LEU A 207 7.27 17.29 -18.36
C LEU A 207 7.87 16.59 -19.58
N VAL A 208 8.65 15.53 -19.36
CA VAL A 208 9.23 14.73 -20.45
C VAL A 208 8.14 14.10 -21.32
N ARG A 209 7.07 13.56 -20.71
CA ARG A 209 5.97 12.90 -21.41
C ARG A 209 5.07 13.87 -22.16
N GLU A 210 4.79 15.05 -21.61
CA GLU A 210 4.07 16.13 -22.27
C GLU A 210 4.80 16.54 -23.55
N ALA A 211 6.07 16.88 -23.43
CA ALA A 211 6.90 17.31 -24.55
C ALA A 211 7.17 16.18 -25.58
N ALA A 212 7.26 14.93 -25.13
CA ALA A 212 7.40 13.76 -26.00
C ALA A 212 6.11 13.46 -26.77
N ARG A 213 4.95 13.54 -26.11
CA ARG A 213 3.64 13.35 -26.74
C ARG A 213 3.38 14.36 -27.85
N GLU A 214 3.71 15.64 -27.63
CA GLU A 214 3.63 16.69 -28.65
C GLU A 214 4.43 16.37 -29.93
N ARG A 215 5.52 15.61 -29.79
CA ARG A 215 6.44 15.25 -30.87
C ARG A 215 6.21 13.85 -31.42
N GLY A 216 5.27 13.10 -30.84
CA GLY A 216 5.07 11.68 -31.16
C GLY A 216 6.32 10.85 -30.87
N ILE A 217 7.08 11.16 -29.80
CA ILE A 217 8.27 10.41 -29.41
C ILE A 217 7.85 9.36 -28.37
N PRO A 218 8.17 8.06 -28.55
CA PRO A 218 7.88 7.05 -27.56
C PRO A 218 8.72 7.23 -26.28
N VAL A 219 8.10 6.96 -25.14
CA VAL A 219 8.72 7.02 -23.81
C VAL A 219 8.79 5.63 -23.19
N LEU A 220 9.95 5.27 -22.66
CA LEU A 220 10.18 4.08 -21.85
C LEU A 220 10.61 4.48 -20.44
N MET A 221 10.12 3.78 -19.42
CA MET A 221 10.54 3.97 -18.03
C MET A 221 10.52 2.62 -17.30
N SER A 222 11.41 2.42 -16.33
CA SER A 222 11.35 1.29 -15.42
C SER A 222 11.44 1.70 -13.94
N THR A 223 11.00 0.83 -13.02
CA THR A 223 11.14 1.06 -11.56
C THR A 223 11.83 -0.11 -10.89
N SER A 224 12.58 0.14 -9.82
CA SER A 224 13.49 -0.83 -9.18
C SER A 224 12.80 -1.92 -8.34
N ASP A 225 11.48 -1.95 -8.21
CA ASP A 225 10.76 -3.03 -7.51
C ASP A 225 9.95 -3.88 -8.49
N ARG A 226 10.27 -5.18 -8.55
CA ARG A 226 9.60 -6.18 -9.41
C ARG A 226 9.64 -5.81 -10.90
N ALA A 227 10.68 -5.08 -11.29
CA ALA A 227 10.94 -4.60 -12.66
C ALA A 227 9.68 -4.20 -13.43
N LEU A 228 8.95 -3.21 -12.93
CA LEU A 228 7.88 -2.57 -13.69
C LEU A 228 8.51 -1.87 -14.90
N LEU A 229 8.08 -2.23 -16.10
CA LEU A 229 8.32 -1.52 -17.35
C LEU A 229 7.05 -0.76 -17.72
N ASP A 230 7.21 0.52 -18.05
CA ASP A 230 6.18 1.40 -18.58
C ASP A 230 6.57 1.81 -20.00
N VAL A 231 5.63 1.64 -20.94
CA VAL A 231 5.80 1.95 -22.36
C VAL A 231 4.68 2.88 -22.80
N GLU A 232 5.03 4.03 -23.35
CA GLU A 232 4.10 4.97 -23.98
C GLU A 232 4.54 5.28 -25.42
N ARG A 233 3.86 4.66 -26.38
CA ARG A 233 4.06 4.79 -27.83
C ARG A 233 3.33 6.00 -28.40
N PHE A 234 3.73 7.21 -28.01
CA PHE A 234 3.11 8.43 -28.55
C PHE A 234 3.28 8.58 -30.08
N ASP A 235 4.25 7.87 -30.67
CA ASP A 235 4.41 7.73 -32.12
C ASP A 235 3.24 7.00 -32.80
N LEU A 236 2.61 6.06 -32.10
CA LEU A 236 1.46 5.28 -32.59
C LEU A 236 0.13 5.79 -32.03
N GLU A 237 0.15 6.30 -30.80
CA GLU A 237 -1.03 6.64 -30.02
C GLU A 237 -0.88 8.08 -29.46
N PRO A 238 -0.88 9.11 -30.34
CA PRO A 238 -0.58 10.49 -29.94
C PRO A 238 -1.62 11.09 -28.97
N ALA A 239 -2.82 10.53 -28.92
CA ALA A 239 -3.88 10.94 -28.01
C ALA A 239 -3.87 10.18 -26.66
N ARG A 240 -2.88 9.31 -26.41
CA ARG A 240 -2.82 8.53 -25.17
C ARG A 240 -2.74 9.46 -23.94
N PRO A 241 -3.51 9.19 -22.87
CA PRO A 241 -3.31 9.86 -21.59
C PRO A 241 -1.91 9.60 -21.05
N ILE A 242 -1.23 10.66 -20.60
CA ILE A 242 0.11 10.60 -20.00
C ILE A 242 0.08 9.73 -18.74
N LEU A 243 1.12 8.90 -18.56
CA LEU A 243 1.19 7.91 -17.48
C LEU A 243 -0.05 7.01 -17.44
N HIS A 244 -0.61 6.68 -18.61
CA HIS A 244 -1.84 5.90 -18.76
C HIS A 244 -3.04 6.48 -17.98
N GLY A 245 -3.03 7.77 -17.66
CA GLY A 245 -4.08 8.45 -16.89
C GLY A 245 -4.00 8.28 -15.37
N LEU A 246 -2.94 7.67 -14.84
CA LEU A 246 -2.82 7.36 -13.40
C LEU A 246 -2.74 8.59 -12.50
N VAL A 247 -2.30 9.72 -13.07
CA VAL A 247 -2.18 11.01 -12.37
C VAL A 247 -3.42 11.90 -12.52
N GLY A 248 -4.45 11.46 -13.24
CA GLY A 248 -5.66 12.24 -13.51
C GLY A 248 -5.39 13.43 -14.44
N ASP A 249 -6.05 14.55 -14.17
CA ASP A 249 -5.98 15.78 -14.99
C ASP A 249 -4.83 16.72 -14.60
N LEU A 250 -3.87 16.28 -13.79
CA LEU A 250 -2.73 17.10 -13.40
C LEU A 250 -1.68 17.19 -14.51
N ASP A 251 -1.20 18.40 -14.76
CA ASP A 251 -0.04 18.69 -15.59
C ASP A 251 1.24 18.83 -14.74
N ALA A 252 2.39 18.97 -15.42
CA ALA A 252 3.68 19.13 -14.76
C ALA A 252 3.71 20.33 -13.78
N ALA A 253 3.10 21.46 -14.16
CA ALA A 253 3.05 22.67 -13.34
C ALA A 253 2.18 22.50 -12.08
N GLY A 254 1.02 21.85 -12.21
CA GLY A 254 0.14 21.51 -11.10
C GLY A 254 0.82 20.60 -10.08
N LEU A 255 1.61 19.62 -10.55
CA LEU A 255 2.38 18.74 -9.69
C LEU A 255 3.57 19.44 -9.03
N ALA A 256 4.30 20.32 -9.74
CA ALA A 256 5.42 21.06 -9.18
C ALA A 256 5.03 21.90 -7.94
N ASN A 257 3.78 22.39 -7.89
CA ASN A 257 3.25 23.19 -6.79
C ASN A 257 2.80 22.38 -5.56
N LEU A 258 2.78 21.04 -5.64
CA LEU A 258 2.39 20.17 -4.52
C LEU A 258 3.56 19.94 -3.54
N SER A 259 3.23 19.82 -2.24
CA SER A 259 4.22 19.39 -1.25
C SER A 259 4.63 17.92 -1.44
N SER A 260 5.75 17.49 -0.87
CA SER A 260 6.18 16.09 -0.92
C SER A 260 5.12 15.12 -0.37
N THR A 261 4.38 15.53 0.65
CA THR A 261 3.27 14.75 1.23
C THR A 261 2.08 14.67 0.28
N ASP A 262 1.75 15.75 -0.42
CA ASP A 262 0.64 15.79 -1.37
C ASP A 262 0.95 15.03 -2.68
N LYS A 263 2.23 14.88 -3.03
CA LYS A 263 2.69 14.05 -4.16
C LYS A 263 2.59 12.55 -3.87
N LEU A 264 2.60 12.13 -2.60
CA LEU A 264 2.69 10.72 -2.20
C LEU A 264 1.57 9.82 -2.81
N PRO A 265 0.28 10.21 -2.83
CA PRO A 265 -0.77 9.38 -3.43
C PRO A 265 -0.60 9.14 -4.93
N TYR A 266 0.07 10.06 -5.63
CA TYR A 266 0.37 9.92 -7.06
C TYR A 266 1.56 8.99 -7.27
N SER A 267 2.62 9.15 -6.49
CA SER A 267 3.78 8.25 -6.51
C SER A 267 3.38 6.80 -6.19
N LEU A 268 2.51 6.59 -5.21
CA LEU A 268 1.99 5.26 -4.85
C LEU A 268 1.10 4.64 -5.95
N ARG A 269 0.32 5.47 -6.66
CA ARG A 269 -0.45 5.01 -7.82
C ARG A 269 0.44 4.64 -9.00
N LEU A 270 1.45 5.47 -9.29
CA LEU A 270 2.42 5.21 -10.35
C LEU A 270 3.21 3.92 -10.09
N ALA A 271 3.62 3.72 -8.83
CA ALA A 271 4.29 2.52 -8.37
C ALA A 271 3.35 1.31 -8.18
N GLU A 272 2.04 1.47 -8.39
CA GLU A 272 1.01 0.45 -8.10
C GLU A 272 1.19 -0.19 -6.73
N ALA A 273 1.04 0.58 -5.65
CA ALA A 273 1.37 0.16 -4.29
C ALA A 273 0.79 -1.20 -3.83
N SER A 274 -0.35 -1.63 -4.37
CA SER A 274 -0.92 -2.96 -4.08
C SER A 274 -0.09 -4.11 -4.66
N GLN A 275 0.72 -3.85 -5.69
CA GLN A 275 1.55 -4.81 -6.41
C GLN A 275 3.04 -4.70 -6.08
N VAL A 276 3.48 -3.73 -5.27
CA VAL A 276 4.88 -3.69 -4.82
C VAL A 276 5.22 -4.89 -3.93
N SER A 277 6.48 -5.30 -3.94
CA SER A 277 6.95 -6.41 -3.10
C SER A 277 6.70 -6.14 -1.63
N ALA A 278 6.49 -7.19 -0.83
CA ALA A 278 6.23 -7.03 0.61
C ALA A 278 7.37 -6.29 1.33
N ARG A 279 8.61 -6.56 0.92
CA ARG A 279 9.81 -5.92 1.46
C ARG A 279 9.88 -4.45 1.08
N MET A 280 9.57 -4.10 -0.17
CA MET A 280 9.51 -2.71 -0.60
C MET A 280 8.40 -1.99 0.16
N ALA A 281 7.18 -2.53 0.21
CA ALA A 281 6.05 -1.96 0.93
C ALA A 281 6.38 -1.66 2.40
N ALA A 282 7.02 -2.62 3.09
CA ALA A 282 7.45 -2.43 4.47
C ALA A 282 8.55 -1.37 4.59
N SER A 283 9.47 -1.27 3.61
CA SER A 283 10.49 -0.23 3.58
C SER A 283 9.90 1.18 3.39
N LEU A 284 8.78 1.31 2.66
CA LEU A 284 8.11 2.59 2.45
C LEU A 284 7.61 3.21 3.76
N ILE A 285 7.15 2.36 4.69
CA ILE A 285 6.69 2.77 6.02
C ILE A 285 7.85 3.33 6.86
N GLU A 286 9.07 2.87 6.60
CA GLU A 286 10.28 3.22 7.35
C GLU A 286 11.02 4.45 6.79
N VAL A 287 10.63 4.96 5.61
CA VAL A 287 11.21 6.17 5.01
C VAL A 287 10.94 7.40 5.90
N GLY A 288 11.98 8.18 6.16
CA GLY A 288 11.94 9.32 7.07
C GLY A 288 12.02 8.94 8.56
N GLN A 289 12.01 7.64 8.88
CA GLN A 289 12.11 7.12 10.26
C GLN A 289 13.47 6.43 10.47
N THR A 290 13.69 5.31 9.78
CA THR A 290 14.93 4.52 9.86
C THR A 290 15.65 4.43 8.51
N LEU A 291 14.96 4.77 7.41
CA LEU A 291 15.52 4.89 6.07
C LEU A 291 15.46 6.34 5.59
N SER A 292 16.52 6.81 4.94
CA SER A 292 16.56 8.17 4.38
C SER A 292 15.72 8.32 3.11
N THR A 293 15.66 7.28 2.28
CA THR A 293 14.95 7.27 1.00
C THR A 293 14.63 5.83 0.57
N TRP A 294 13.94 5.70 -0.57
CA TRP A 294 13.53 4.44 -1.20
C TRP A 294 14.74 3.50 -1.42
N PRO A 295 14.70 2.24 -0.97
CA PRO A 295 15.79 1.30 -1.19
C PRO A 295 15.84 0.82 -2.64
N GLN A 296 17.05 0.65 -3.17
CA GLN A 296 17.28 0.17 -4.54
C GLN A 296 18.37 -0.90 -4.55
N LEU A 297 18.14 -1.99 -5.28
CA LEU A 297 19.09 -3.10 -5.46
C LEU A 297 19.69 -3.05 -6.85
N THR A 298 21.01 -3.26 -6.96
CA THR A 298 21.69 -3.28 -8.27
C THR A 298 21.22 -4.43 -9.17
N SER A 299 20.75 -5.54 -8.60
CA SER A 299 20.21 -6.68 -9.36
C SER A 299 18.90 -6.35 -10.06
N GLU A 300 18.02 -5.58 -9.40
CA GLU A 300 16.77 -5.10 -9.98
C GLU A 300 17.05 -4.09 -11.09
N VAL A 301 18.00 -3.18 -10.87
CA VAL A 301 18.48 -2.23 -11.89
C VAL A 301 19.00 -2.96 -13.14
N ALA A 302 19.68 -4.10 -12.98
CA ALA A 302 20.13 -4.94 -14.10
C ALA A 302 18.96 -5.66 -14.81
N LEU A 303 17.94 -6.11 -14.09
CA LEU A 303 16.73 -6.69 -14.69
C LEU A 303 15.98 -5.64 -15.53
N ASN A 304 15.79 -4.44 -14.98
CA ASN A 304 15.17 -3.30 -15.67
C ASN A 304 15.89 -2.96 -16.97
N THR A 305 17.22 -2.99 -16.94
CA THR A 305 18.06 -2.81 -18.14
C THR A 305 17.68 -3.76 -19.27
N SER A 306 17.40 -5.03 -18.93
CA SER A 306 17.05 -6.06 -19.90
C SER A 306 15.68 -5.79 -20.53
N LEU A 307 14.70 -5.34 -19.73
CA LEU A 307 13.36 -4.99 -20.21
C LEU A 307 13.39 -3.77 -21.14
N VAL A 308 14.10 -2.71 -20.75
CA VAL A 308 14.17 -1.47 -21.55
C VAL A 308 14.96 -1.69 -22.85
N THR A 309 16.08 -2.44 -22.81
CA THR A 309 16.86 -2.73 -24.03
C THR A 309 16.09 -3.60 -25.03
N GLU A 310 15.29 -4.56 -24.56
CA GLU A 310 14.34 -5.31 -25.39
C GLU A 310 13.31 -4.39 -26.04
N ALA A 311 12.72 -3.48 -25.27
CA ALA A 311 11.73 -2.52 -25.76
C ALA A 311 12.33 -1.57 -26.82
N VAL A 312 13.53 -1.04 -26.59
CA VAL A 312 14.26 -0.22 -27.57
C VAL A 312 14.51 -1.00 -28.86
N ARG A 313 14.92 -2.26 -28.76
CA ARG A 313 15.14 -3.11 -29.94
C ARG A 313 13.86 -3.30 -30.74
N ARG A 314 12.74 -3.62 -30.08
CA ARG A 314 11.43 -3.79 -30.75
C ARG A 314 11.00 -2.52 -31.46
N ILE A 315 11.08 -1.36 -30.80
CA ILE A 315 10.75 -0.06 -31.40
C ILE A 315 11.64 0.20 -32.62
N GLY A 316 12.95 0.05 -32.46
CA GLY A 316 13.93 0.30 -33.52
C GLY A 316 13.82 -0.60 -34.74
N LEU A 317 13.31 -1.82 -34.56
CA LEU A 317 13.10 -2.79 -35.64
C LEU A 317 11.69 -2.72 -36.25
N GLY A 318 10.79 -1.92 -35.68
CA GLY A 318 9.39 -1.85 -36.07
C GLY A 318 8.58 -3.10 -35.67
N GLU A 319 9.02 -3.81 -34.63
CA GLU A 319 8.31 -4.95 -34.07
C GLU A 319 7.13 -4.50 -33.18
N HIS A 320 6.21 -5.43 -32.92
CA HIS A 320 5.06 -5.12 -32.08
C HIS A 320 5.46 -4.91 -30.61
N LEU A 321 5.18 -3.70 -30.11
CA LEU A 321 5.25 -3.33 -28.71
C LEU A 321 4.17 -2.27 -28.46
N PRO A 322 3.02 -2.65 -27.86
CA PRO A 322 1.96 -1.69 -27.54
C PRO A 322 2.36 -0.84 -26.34
N SER A 323 1.71 0.31 -26.17
CA SER A 323 1.78 1.01 -24.89
C SER A 323 1.12 0.20 -23.78
N GLY A 324 1.64 0.33 -22.57
CA GLY A 324 1.10 -0.33 -21.38
C GLY A 324 2.17 -0.49 -20.31
N ARG A 325 1.82 -1.26 -19.28
CA ARG A 325 2.71 -1.57 -18.17
C ARG A 325 2.78 -3.07 -17.94
N VAL A 326 3.97 -3.56 -17.62
CA VAL A 326 4.20 -4.97 -17.30
C VAL A 326 5.24 -5.07 -16.20
N ARG A 327 5.09 -6.06 -15.31
CA ARG A 327 6.07 -6.37 -14.26
C ARG A 327 6.76 -7.68 -14.57
N MET A 328 8.04 -7.75 -14.21
CA MET A 328 8.79 -9.00 -14.20
C MET A 328 9.31 -9.26 -12.79
N ASP A 329 8.46 -9.85 -11.95
CA ASP A 329 8.86 -10.26 -10.60
C ASP A 329 9.65 -11.57 -10.64
N ILE A 330 10.97 -11.50 -10.39
CA ILE A 330 11.82 -12.69 -10.30
C ILE A 330 11.30 -13.67 -9.23
N ALA A 331 10.78 -13.18 -8.10
CA ALA A 331 10.26 -14.05 -7.05
C ALA A 331 9.03 -14.83 -7.54
N GLU A 332 8.08 -14.16 -8.20
CA GLU A 332 6.92 -14.81 -8.81
C GLU A 332 7.31 -15.79 -9.94
N VAL A 333 8.35 -15.46 -10.71
CA VAL A 333 8.91 -16.38 -11.71
C VAL A 333 9.47 -17.64 -11.02
N PHE A 334 10.15 -17.49 -9.88
CA PHE A 334 10.68 -18.63 -9.12
C PHE A 334 9.59 -19.44 -8.41
N ASP A 335 8.51 -18.81 -7.96
CA ASP A 335 7.36 -19.53 -7.40
C ASP A 335 6.64 -20.38 -8.45
N ARG A 336 6.77 -20.01 -9.73
CA ARG A 336 6.31 -20.79 -10.90
C ARG A 336 7.27 -21.90 -11.32
N LEU A 337 8.34 -22.16 -10.56
CA LEU A 337 9.18 -23.34 -10.78
C LEU A 337 8.35 -24.59 -10.56
N VAL A 338 7.84 -25.13 -11.67
CA VAL A 338 7.11 -26.38 -11.71
C VAL A 338 7.97 -27.45 -12.33
N THR A 339 7.80 -28.66 -11.82
CA THR A 339 8.15 -29.85 -12.59
C THR A 339 7.20 -29.90 -13.80
N PRO A 340 7.68 -30.02 -15.05
CA PRO A 340 6.83 -29.94 -16.24
C PRO A 340 5.73 -31.02 -16.26
N VAL A 341 4.47 -30.60 -16.47
CA VAL A 341 3.28 -31.47 -16.55
C VAL A 341 2.45 -31.14 -17.81
N VAL A 342 1.86 -32.17 -18.42
CA VAL A 342 1.06 -32.13 -19.66
C VAL A 342 -0.42 -31.76 -19.34
N PRO A 343 -1.05 -30.75 -19.96
CA PRO A 343 -2.35 -30.22 -19.47
C PRO A 343 -3.61 -30.75 -20.18
N GLY A 344 -4.75 -30.81 -19.45
CA GLY A 344 -6.11 -30.92 -20.00
C GLY A 344 -7.27 -30.51 -19.03
N ALA A 345 -8.09 -29.54 -19.49
CA ALA A 345 -9.55 -29.17 -19.31
C ALA A 345 -10.25 -29.12 -17.91
N ASP A 346 -11.35 -28.39 -17.63
CA ASP A 346 -12.06 -27.15 -18.08
C ASP A 346 -13.29 -26.93 -17.12
N HIS A 347 -13.91 -25.73 -17.16
CA HIS A 347 -15.31 -25.34 -16.77
C HIS A 347 -15.67 -24.64 -15.43
N THR A 348 -16.64 -23.71 -15.59
CA THR A 348 -17.23 -22.66 -14.72
C THR A 348 -18.74 -22.88 -14.47
N VAL A 349 -19.34 -22.32 -13.40
CA VAL A 349 -20.81 -22.04 -13.28
C VAL A 349 -21.07 -20.82 -12.34
N ASP A 350 -22.15 -20.06 -12.60
CA ASP A 350 -22.67 -18.86 -11.90
C ASP A 350 -24.01 -19.13 -11.15
N ASP A 351 -24.44 -18.24 -10.23
CA ASP A 351 -25.65 -18.35 -9.37
C ASP A 351 -26.56 -17.06 -9.39
N PRO A 352 -27.84 -17.13 -8.94
CA PRO A 352 -28.86 -16.06 -9.08
C PRO A 352 -29.20 -15.28 -7.77
N PRO A 353 -30.09 -14.24 -7.82
CA PRO A 353 -30.21 -13.19 -6.78
C PRO A 353 -31.48 -13.25 -5.87
N PRO A 354 -31.60 -12.37 -4.84
CA PRO A 354 -32.60 -12.46 -3.75
C PRO A 354 -33.65 -11.29 -3.68
N ASP A 355 -34.58 -11.36 -2.70
CA ASP A 355 -35.75 -10.43 -2.51
C ASP A 355 -36.04 -9.95 -1.04
N ALA A 356 -37.03 -9.04 -0.86
CA ALA A 356 -37.23 -7.96 0.15
C ALA A 356 -38.01 -8.19 1.52
N ARG A 357 -38.41 -7.09 2.24
CA ARG A 357 -38.74 -6.90 3.71
C ARG A 357 -40.24 -7.01 4.19
N PRO A 358 -40.56 -7.18 5.53
CA PRO A 358 -41.92 -7.43 6.13
C PRO A 358 -42.49 -6.46 7.25
N ASP A 359 -43.77 -6.68 7.73
CA ASP A 359 -44.73 -5.71 8.36
C ASP A 359 -45.31 -5.92 9.84
N ARG A 360 -45.00 -6.95 10.67
CA ARG A 360 -45.68 -7.24 11.99
C ARG A 360 -44.95 -6.76 13.28
N ALA A 361 -45.62 -6.66 14.45
CA ALA A 361 -45.00 -6.30 15.75
C ALA A 361 -43.88 -7.27 16.21
N THR A 362 -44.07 -8.57 16.00
CA THR A 362 -42.99 -9.56 16.15
C THR A 362 -41.83 -9.27 15.20
N ASP A 363 -42.11 -8.79 13.98
CA ASP A 363 -41.09 -8.41 12.99
C ASP A 363 -40.35 -7.14 13.44
N ALA A 364 -41.03 -6.20 14.09
CA ALA A 364 -40.42 -5.01 14.69
C ALA A 364 -39.46 -5.37 15.84
N ILE A 365 -39.84 -6.32 16.71
CA ILE A 365 -38.98 -6.82 17.79
C ILE A 365 -37.76 -7.55 17.22
N VAL A 366 -37.94 -8.43 16.23
CA VAL A 366 -36.82 -9.12 15.55
C VAL A 366 -35.89 -8.10 14.90
N ALA A 367 -36.44 -7.12 14.16
CA ALA A 367 -35.66 -6.09 13.49
C ALA A 367 -34.88 -5.22 14.49
N ALA A 368 -35.48 -4.88 15.64
CA ALA A 368 -34.81 -4.12 16.70
C ALA A 368 -33.64 -4.92 17.31
N ALA A 369 -33.87 -6.18 17.67
CA ALA A 369 -32.84 -7.07 18.19
C ALA A 369 -31.67 -7.21 17.22
N GLN A 370 -31.95 -7.39 15.93
CA GLN A 370 -30.92 -7.49 14.88
C GLN A 370 -30.09 -6.22 14.71
N ARG A 371 -30.63 -5.04 15.02
CA ARG A 371 -29.90 -3.77 14.89
C ARG A 371 -28.90 -3.50 15.99
N ALA A 372 -28.91 -4.28 17.06
CA ALA A 372 -27.93 -4.15 18.12
C ALA A 372 -26.49 -4.18 17.58
N PRO A 373 -25.55 -3.47 18.23
CA PRO A 373 -24.15 -3.52 17.89
C PRO A 373 -23.52 -4.84 18.34
N SER A 374 -22.53 -5.29 17.60
CA SER A 374 -21.69 -6.44 17.96
C SER A 374 -20.28 -6.26 17.39
N GLY A 375 -19.26 -6.84 18.04
CA GLY A 375 -17.88 -6.82 17.54
C GLY A 375 -17.79 -7.35 16.10
N GLY A 376 -17.06 -6.66 15.23
CA GLY A 376 -16.95 -7.02 13.80
C GLY A 376 -18.29 -7.07 13.05
N ASN A 377 -19.39 -6.56 13.62
CA ASN A 377 -20.76 -6.83 13.12
C ASN A 377 -21.07 -8.34 12.98
N ALA A 378 -20.47 -9.17 13.85
CA ALA A 378 -20.55 -10.63 13.81
C ALA A 378 -21.96 -11.19 14.11
N GLN A 379 -22.81 -10.40 14.79
CA GLN A 379 -24.19 -10.74 15.14
C GLN A 379 -24.26 -12.11 15.85
N PRO A 380 -23.63 -12.27 17.03
CA PRO A 380 -23.37 -13.57 17.66
C PRO A 380 -24.58 -14.12 18.41
N TRP A 381 -25.76 -14.02 17.80
CA TRP A 381 -27.03 -14.36 18.42
C TRP A 381 -27.92 -15.17 17.48
N ARG A 382 -28.79 -15.98 18.09
CA ARG A 382 -30.01 -16.51 17.50
C ARG A 382 -31.19 -15.85 18.20
N ILE A 383 -32.13 -15.35 17.41
CA ILE A 383 -33.29 -14.62 17.90
C ILE A 383 -34.54 -15.41 17.55
N GLU A 384 -35.32 -15.76 18.57
CA GLU A 384 -36.61 -16.41 18.44
C GLU A 384 -37.65 -15.52 19.13
N VAL A 385 -38.72 -15.15 18.43
CA VAL A 385 -39.74 -14.24 18.96
C VAL A 385 -41.11 -14.88 18.80
N THR A 386 -41.88 -14.83 19.88
CA THR A 386 -43.28 -15.24 19.97
C THR A 386 -44.13 -14.06 20.44
N ALA A 387 -45.45 -14.25 20.58
CA ALA A 387 -46.33 -13.20 21.11
C ALA A 387 -46.09 -12.93 22.61
N GLU A 388 -45.57 -13.89 23.37
CA GLU A 388 -45.44 -13.82 24.84
C GLU A 388 -43.98 -13.62 25.30
N SER A 389 -43.01 -13.93 24.44
CA SER A 389 -41.59 -13.80 24.78
C SER A 389 -40.67 -13.69 23.57
N ALA A 390 -39.48 -13.13 23.80
CA ALA A 390 -38.36 -13.17 22.89
C ALA A 390 -37.13 -13.80 23.55
N ARG A 391 -36.48 -14.72 22.84
CA ARG A 391 -35.27 -15.41 23.28
C ARG A 391 -34.10 -14.99 22.41
N VAL A 392 -33.05 -14.45 23.03
CA VAL A 392 -31.78 -14.11 22.39
C VAL A 392 -30.70 -15.03 22.96
N SER A 393 -30.26 -16.00 22.16
CA SER A 393 -29.26 -17.00 22.56
C SER A 393 -27.91 -16.70 21.92
N LEU A 394 -26.83 -16.73 22.69
CA LEU A 394 -25.48 -16.59 22.16
C LEU A 394 -25.15 -17.74 21.20
N ASP A 395 -24.54 -17.45 20.06
CA ASP A 395 -24.09 -18.46 19.10
C ASP A 395 -22.55 -18.48 19.04
N THR A 396 -21.95 -19.54 19.61
CA THR A 396 -20.49 -19.66 19.76
C THR A 396 -19.74 -19.78 18.44
N ARG A 397 -20.43 -19.97 17.31
CA ARG A 397 -19.82 -20.00 15.97
C ARG A 397 -19.34 -18.62 15.50
N PHE A 398 -19.88 -17.53 16.07
CA PHE A 398 -19.54 -16.17 15.68
C PHE A 398 -18.64 -15.51 16.74
N THR A 399 -17.46 -16.11 16.95
CA THR A 399 -16.48 -15.64 17.94
C THR A 399 -15.12 -15.37 17.28
N THR A 400 -14.30 -14.55 17.94
CA THR A 400 -12.93 -14.23 17.52
C THR A 400 -11.98 -14.37 18.71
N THR A 401 -10.68 -14.29 18.47
CA THR A 401 -9.66 -14.37 19.52
C THR A 401 -9.82 -13.25 20.56
N MET A 402 -10.36 -12.10 20.17
CA MET A 402 -10.64 -10.98 21.07
C MET A 402 -11.92 -11.17 21.91
N ASP A 403 -12.82 -12.06 21.50
CA ASP A 403 -14.02 -12.43 22.25
C ASP A 403 -13.69 -13.49 23.33
N VAL A 404 -12.79 -13.11 24.24
CA VAL A 404 -12.23 -14.01 25.25
C VAL A 404 -13.35 -14.55 26.15
N GLY A 405 -13.56 -15.86 26.09
CA GLY A 405 -14.59 -16.54 26.86
C GLY A 405 -16.01 -16.09 26.52
N PHE A 406 -16.27 -15.61 25.29
CA PHE A 406 -17.58 -15.13 24.80
C PHE A 406 -18.11 -13.85 25.48
N ARG A 407 -17.22 -13.08 26.11
CA ARG A 407 -17.61 -11.87 26.88
C ARG A 407 -18.04 -10.72 25.98
N ALA A 408 -17.41 -10.53 24.82
CA ALA A 408 -17.85 -9.54 23.83
C ALA A 408 -19.20 -9.94 23.22
N SER A 409 -19.37 -11.24 22.96
CA SER A 409 -20.64 -11.79 22.48
C SER A 409 -21.75 -11.65 23.52
N ALA A 410 -21.46 -11.77 24.81
CA ALA A 410 -22.42 -11.52 25.88
C ALA A 410 -22.84 -10.03 25.94
N VAL A 411 -21.91 -9.09 25.78
CA VAL A 411 -22.23 -7.65 25.64
C VAL A 411 -23.17 -7.42 24.46
N ALA A 412 -22.91 -8.05 23.32
CA ALA A 412 -23.76 -7.99 22.13
C ALA A 412 -25.17 -8.54 22.39
N VAL A 413 -25.30 -9.72 23.04
CA VAL A 413 -26.61 -10.28 23.45
C VAL A 413 -27.35 -9.32 24.37
N GLY A 414 -26.65 -8.72 25.34
CA GLY A 414 -27.20 -7.69 26.22
C GLY A 414 -27.80 -6.49 25.49
N ALA A 415 -27.06 -5.96 24.52
CA ALA A 415 -27.53 -4.86 23.68
C ALA A 415 -28.76 -5.25 22.84
N ALA A 416 -28.77 -6.45 22.27
CA ALA A 416 -29.94 -6.98 21.55
C ALA A 416 -31.16 -7.12 22.47
N THR A 417 -30.97 -7.61 23.69
CA THR A 417 -32.02 -7.70 24.71
C THR A 417 -32.57 -6.32 25.10
N PHE A 418 -31.73 -5.29 25.21
CA PHE A 418 -32.20 -3.92 25.43
C PHE A 418 -33.08 -3.42 24.27
N ASN A 419 -32.66 -3.67 23.03
CA ASN A 419 -33.44 -3.30 21.85
C ASN A 419 -34.79 -4.01 21.78
N VAL A 420 -34.86 -5.28 22.22
CA VAL A 420 -36.13 -6.02 22.35
C VAL A 420 -37.06 -5.31 23.34
N ARG A 421 -36.57 -4.90 24.52
CA ARG A 421 -37.39 -4.18 25.52
C ARG A 421 -37.92 -2.86 24.97
N VAL A 422 -37.08 -2.11 24.27
CA VAL A 422 -37.46 -0.83 23.63
C VAL A 422 -38.55 -1.04 22.58
N ALA A 423 -38.41 -2.06 21.72
CA ALA A 423 -39.43 -2.39 20.71
C ALA A 423 -40.73 -2.92 21.33
N ALA A 424 -40.66 -3.72 22.39
CA ALA A 424 -41.84 -4.17 23.11
C ALA A 424 -42.60 -2.98 23.73
N ALA A 425 -41.88 -2.05 24.38
CA ALA A 425 -42.46 -0.85 24.97
C ALA A 425 -43.17 0.05 23.95
N SER A 426 -42.61 0.22 22.73
CA SER A 426 -43.28 0.98 21.66
C SER A 426 -44.57 0.32 21.13
N HIS A 427 -44.82 -0.93 21.51
CA HIS A 427 -46.02 -1.70 21.18
C HIS A 427 -46.90 -1.99 22.41
N HIS A 428 -46.80 -1.17 23.47
CA HIS A 428 -47.62 -1.27 24.69
C HIS A 428 -47.45 -2.61 25.43
N MET A 429 -46.20 -3.06 25.53
CA MET A 429 -45.81 -4.21 26.33
C MET A 429 -44.72 -3.83 27.35
N THR A 430 -44.88 -4.26 28.59
CA THR A 430 -43.77 -4.29 29.56
C THR A 430 -42.93 -5.55 29.33
N ALA A 431 -41.64 -5.45 29.62
CA ALA A 431 -40.67 -6.49 29.27
C ALA A 431 -39.76 -6.81 30.47
N GLN A 432 -39.86 -8.03 31.01
CA GLN A 432 -38.99 -8.52 32.07
C GLN A 432 -37.91 -9.44 31.50
N VAL A 433 -36.65 -9.22 31.87
CA VAL A 433 -35.51 -9.99 31.36
C VAL A 433 -35.03 -11.00 32.39
N GLU A 434 -34.87 -12.25 31.95
CA GLU A 434 -34.17 -13.30 32.67
C GLU A 434 -32.92 -13.74 31.87
N TYR A 435 -31.76 -13.76 32.53
CA TYR A 435 -30.53 -14.30 31.94
C TYR A 435 -30.25 -15.69 32.52
N GLY A 436 -30.30 -16.70 31.65
CA GLY A 436 -30.01 -18.09 31.96
C GLY A 436 -28.66 -18.56 31.39
N ARG A 437 -28.17 -19.68 31.94
CA ARG A 437 -27.09 -20.46 31.32
C ARG A 437 -27.71 -21.52 30.41
N GLY A 438 -27.23 -21.60 29.17
CA GLY A 438 -27.58 -22.69 28.25
C GLY A 438 -26.51 -23.79 28.22
N ASP A 439 -26.32 -24.39 27.05
CA ASP A 439 -25.34 -25.45 26.80
C ASP A 439 -24.02 -24.90 26.21
N GLU A 440 -23.14 -25.78 25.71
CA GLU A 440 -21.87 -25.37 25.09
C GLU A 440 -22.06 -24.56 23.78
N ALA A 441 -23.15 -24.79 23.04
CA ALA A 441 -23.44 -24.08 21.79
C ALA A 441 -24.06 -22.69 22.05
N SER A 442 -24.76 -22.54 23.18
CA SER A 442 -25.39 -21.31 23.63
C SER A 442 -25.20 -21.07 25.13
N PRO A 443 -23.98 -20.69 25.57
CA PRO A 443 -23.63 -20.60 26.99
C PRO A 443 -24.34 -19.46 27.75
N LEU A 444 -24.98 -18.55 27.02
CA LEU A 444 -25.80 -17.47 27.56
C LEU A 444 -27.11 -17.37 26.76
N ILE A 445 -28.22 -17.29 27.49
CA ILE A 445 -29.55 -17.13 26.91
C ILE A 445 -30.26 -16.01 27.68
N ALA A 446 -30.75 -15.01 26.96
CA ALA A 446 -31.61 -13.97 27.50
C ALA A 446 -33.06 -14.24 27.06
N THR A 447 -33.96 -14.40 28.01
CA THR A 447 -35.40 -14.52 27.76
C THR A 447 -36.08 -13.24 28.22
N VAL A 448 -36.82 -12.62 27.32
CA VAL A 448 -37.63 -11.42 27.60
C VAL A 448 -39.08 -11.85 27.61
N HIS A 449 -39.74 -11.72 28.75
CA HIS A 449 -41.16 -12.02 28.92
C HIS A 449 -41.97 -10.74 28.71
N PHE A 450 -43.02 -10.83 27.90
CA PHE A 450 -43.89 -9.71 27.58
C PHE A 450 -45.21 -9.79 28.35
N GLU A 451 -45.62 -8.66 28.92
CA GLU A 451 -46.94 -8.48 29.50
C GLU A 451 -47.59 -7.20 28.93
N PRO A 452 -48.92 -7.14 28.78
CA PRO A 452 -49.59 -5.90 28.38
C PRO A 452 -49.32 -4.79 29.41
N GLY A 453 -48.83 -3.63 28.96
CA GLY A 453 -48.55 -2.49 29.82
C GLY A 453 -47.72 -1.41 29.13
N ASP A 454 -47.55 -0.26 29.79
CA ASP A 454 -46.84 0.88 29.21
C ASP A 454 -45.52 1.15 29.94
N ASP A 455 -44.46 1.38 29.16
CA ASP A 455 -43.17 1.92 29.61
C ASP A 455 -42.78 3.11 28.71
N PRO A 456 -43.23 4.33 29.04
CA PRO A 456 -43.05 5.49 28.17
C PRO A 456 -41.59 5.90 28.02
N GLU A 457 -40.74 5.62 29.03
CA GLU A 457 -39.31 5.93 28.95
C GLU A 457 -38.64 5.05 27.89
N LEU A 458 -38.84 3.73 27.94
CA LEU A 458 -38.31 2.82 26.92
C LEU A 458 -38.95 3.04 25.55
N ALA A 459 -40.26 3.26 25.48
CA ALA A 459 -40.95 3.51 24.21
C ALA A 459 -40.39 4.73 23.48
N SER A 460 -39.98 5.78 24.22
CA SER A 460 -39.38 6.98 23.64
C SER A 460 -38.02 6.74 22.95
N LEU A 461 -37.36 5.62 23.25
CA LEU A 461 -36.07 5.24 22.68
C LEU A 461 -36.19 4.47 21.36
N TYR A 462 -37.39 4.10 20.91
CA TYR A 462 -37.56 3.26 19.72
C TYR A 462 -36.98 3.87 18.44
N GLU A 463 -37.38 5.10 18.09
CA GLU A 463 -36.82 5.80 16.93
C GLU A 463 -35.31 6.13 17.09
N PRO A 464 -34.86 6.67 18.24
CA PRO A 464 -33.43 6.82 18.53
C PRO A 464 -32.61 5.55 18.33
N MET A 465 -33.08 4.40 18.85
CA MET A 465 -32.47 3.08 18.70
C MET A 465 -32.37 2.66 17.24
N LEU A 466 -33.46 2.79 16.47
CA LEU A 466 -33.46 2.48 15.04
C LEU A 466 -32.50 3.37 14.25
N SER A 467 -32.25 4.58 14.73
CA SER A 467 -31.33 5.56 14.15
C SER A 467 -29.89 5.42 14.64
N ARG A 468 -29.61 4.59 15.65
CA ARG A 468 -28.29 4.42 16.25
C ARG A 468 -27.29 3.89 15.23
N GLU A 469 -26.11 4.49 15.18
CA GLU A 469 -25.05 4.10 14.27
C GLU A 469 -23.66 4.14 14.91
N THR A 470 -22.72 3.43 14.29
CA THR A 470 -21.30 3.56 14.60
C THR A 470 -20.71 4.64 13.72
N ASN A 471 -20.09 5.64 14.33
CA ASN A 471 -19.53 6.77 13.61
C ASN A 471 -18.01 6.85 13.83
N ARG A 472 -17.26 6.61 12.75
CA ARG A 472 -15.79 6.61 12.75
C ARG A 472 -15.19 7.88 12.16
N HIS A 473 -15.95 8.97 12.01
CA HIS A 473 -15.37 10.27 11.67
C HIS A 473 -14.38 10.73 12.75
N LEU A 474 -13.32 11.42 12.36
CA LEU A 474 -12.37 12.00 13.32
C LEU A 474 -13.11 12.93 14.31
N GLY A 475 -13.99 13.78 13.76
CA GLY A 475 -14.85 14.70 14.51
C GLY A 475 -14.05 15.87 15.09
N ASN A 476 -14.55 16.46 16.18
CA ASN A 476 -13.85 17.50 16.91
C ASN A 476 -13.90 17.28 18.43
N ALA A 477 -12.95 17.92 19.11
CA ALA A 477 -12.67 17.71 20.52
C ALA A 477 -13.43 18.66 21.47
N ALA A 478 -14.61 19.15 21.08
CA ALA A 478 -15.39 20.05 21.92
C ALA A 478 -15.79 19.36 23.25
N PRO A 479 -15.79 20.06 24.40
CA PRO A 479 -16.13 19.46 25.69
C PRO A 479 -17.56 18.93 25.74
N ILE A 480 -17.75 17.78 26.38
CA ILE A 480 -19.08 17.20 26.63
C ILE A 480 -19.72 17.96 27.82
N PRO A 481 -20.96 18.48 27.69
CA PRO A 481 -21.65 19.13 28.80
C PRO A 481 -21.81 18.23 30.03
N ALA A 482 -21.64 18.78 31.23
CA ALA A 482 -21.75 18.03 32.48
C ALA A 482 -23.12 17.34 32.65
N ASP A 483 -24.20 18.01 32.26
CA ASP A 483 -25.56 17.44 32.29
C ASP A 483 -25.69 16.24 31.35
N THR A 484 -25.06 16.29 30.17
CA THR A 484 -24.98 15.15 29.24
C THR A 484 -24.22 13.99 29.87
N ILE A 485 -23.07 14.24 30.51
CA ILE A 485 -22.32 13.19 31.22
C ILE A 485 -23.19 12.55 32.32
N ALA A 486 -23.89 13.37 33.11
CA ALA A 486 -24.79 12.88 34.16
C ALA A 486 -25.93 12.01 33.59
N THR A 487 -26.52 12.40 32.45
CA THR A 487 -27.52 11.58 31.75
C THR A 487 -26.94 10.24 31.31
N LEU A 488 -25.73 10.21 30.76
CA LEU A 488 -25.09 8.97 30.34
C LEU A 488 -24.75 8.06 31.54
N VAL A 489 -24.32 8.63 32.66
CA VAL A 489 -24.05 7.88 33.89
C VAL A 489 -25.33 7.25 34.42
N ALA A 490 -26.41 8.03 34.55
CA ALA A 490 -27.70 7.52 34.99
C ALA A 490 -28.24 6.41 34.07
N ALA A 491 -28.04 6.54 32.76
CA ALA A 491 -28.43 5.52 31.78
C ALA A 491 -27.69 4.18 31.94
N ALA A 492 -26.42 4.22 32.36
CA ALA A 492 -25.65 3.02 32.67
C ALA A 492 -26.09 2.40 34.01
N GLU A 493 -26.31 3.23 35.03
CA GLU A 493 -26.71 2.80 36.37
C GLU A 493 -28.10 2.15 36.38
N ALA A 494 -29.04 2.66 35.58
CA ALA A 494 -30.37 2.08 35.40
C ALA A 494 -30.33 0.62 34.90
N GLU A 495 -29.29 0.26 34.14
CA GLU A 495 -29.05 -1.09 33.62
C GLU A 495 -28.05 -1.90 34.49
N GLY A 496 -27.69 -1.37 35.67
CA GLY A 496 -26.81 -2.05 36.63
C GLY A 496 -25.33 -2.04 36.29
N ALA A 497 -24.89 -1.10 35.43
CA ALA A 497 -23.49 -0.88 35.09
C ALA A 497 -22.97 0.45 35.63
N ARG A 498 -21.64 0.62 35.62
CA ARG A 498 -20.95 1.87 35.94
C ARG A 498 -20.35 2.47 34.68
N LEU A 499 -20.54 3.77 34.47
CA LEU A 499 -19.87 4.53 33.43
C LEU A 499 -18.77 5.41 34.04
N SER A 500 -17.57 5.37 33.47
CA SER A 500 -16.47 6.31 33.72
C SER A 500 -16.21 7.10 32.44
N VAL A 501 -16.13 8.43 32.50
CA VAL A 501 -15.91 9.28 31.31
C VAL A 501 -14.60 10.04 31.46
N LEU A 502 -13.63 9.72 30.61
CA LEU A 502 -12.34 10.43 30.53
C LEU A 502 -12.50 11.61 29.57
N THR A 503 -12.27 12.82 30.06
CA THR A 503 -12.37 14.07 29.28
C THR A 503 -11.14 14.97 29.41
N GLU A 504 -10.33 14.76 30.44
CA GLU A 504 -9.09 15.50 30.66
C GLU A 504 -8.05 15.18 29.58
N ARG A 505 -7.32 16.20 29.12
CA ARG A 505 -6.39 16.07 27.99
C ARG A 505 -5.24 15.11 28.27
N ASP A 506 -4.70 15.13 29.48
CA ASP A 506 -3.61 14.24 29.90
C ASP A 506 -4.08 12.78 29.98
N ASP A 507 -5.32 12.56 30.42
CA ASP A 507 -5.93 11.23 30.44
C ASP A 507 -6.17 10.71 29.02
N LEU A 508 -6.66 11.58 28.11
CA LEU A 508 -6.86 11.22 26.71
C LEU A 508 -5.53 10.92 25.99
N GLU A 509 -4.45 11.65 26.28
CA GLU A 509 -3.11 11.35 25.73
C GLU A 509 -2.58 10.01 26.25
N SER A 510 -2.77 9.74 27.54
CA SER A 510 -2.40 8.46 28.14
C SER A 510 -3.19 7.30 27.53
N ALA A 511 -4.51 7.47 27.37
CA ALA A 511 -5.36 6.50 26.70
C ALA A 511 -4.97 6.30 25.22
N ALA A 512 -4.65 7.38 24.49
CA ALA A 512 -4.21 7.31 23.10
C ALA A 512 -2.95 6.45 22.97
N THR A 513 -1.97 6.66 23.84
CA THR A 513 -0.71 5.88 23.89
C THR A 513 -0.99 4.40 24.16
N ILE A 514 -1.83 4.10 25.16
CA ILE A 514 -2.15 2.71 25.53
C ILE A 514 -2.89 1.99 24.40
N LEU A 515 -3.91 2.64 23.82
CA LEU A 515 -4.73 2.05 22.77
C LEU A 515 -3.97 1.89 21.46
N ALA A 516 -3.09 2.83 21.11
CA ALA A 516 -2.20 2.73 19.95
C ALA A 516 -1.21 1.56 20.07
N ALA A 517 -0.61 1.37 21.26
CA ALA A 517 0.26 0.23 21.53
C ALA A 517 -0.52 -1.10 21.44
N ALA A 518 -1.77 -1.12 21.90
CA ALA A 518 -2.65 -2.28 21.82
C ALA A 518 -3.01 -2.63 20.37
N ASP A 519 -3.25 -1.63 19.51
CA ASP A 519 -3.48 -1.84 18.08
C ASP A 519 -2.23 -2.31 17.34
N ARG A 520 -1.04 -1.79 17.67
CA ARG A 520 0.22 -2.35 17.16
C ARG A 520 0.31 -3.85 17.46
N ILE A 521 0.01 -4.27 18.69
CA ILE A 521 0.00 -5.69 19.06
C ILE A 521 -1.03 -6.47 18.22
N ARG A 522 -2.20 -5.89 17.95
CA ARG A 522 -3.24 -6.48 17.10
C ARG A 522 -2.73 -6.75 15.68
N TYR A 523 -2.06 -5.77 15.05
CA TYR A 523 -1.46 -5.93 13.72
C TYR A 523 -0.31 -6.96 13.69
N LEU A 524 0.56 -6.95 14.71
CA LEU A 524 1.75 -7.82 14.73
C LEU A 524 1.47 -9.25 15.25
N THR A 525 0.24 -9.53 15.68
CA THR A 525 -0.18 -10.88 16.08
C THR A 525 -0.91 -11.55 14.91
N PRO A 526 -0.33 -12.58 14.26
CA PRO A 526 -0.86 -13.11 12.99
C PRO A 526 -2.33 -13.50 13.01
N ARG A 527 -2.79 -14.12 14.11
CA ARG A 527 -4.19 -14.52 14.25
C ARG A 527 -5.14 -13.32 14.42
N LEU A 528 -4.76 -12.34 15.24
CA LEU A 528 -5.54 -11.12 15.44
C LEU A 528 -5.62 -10.28 14.16
N HIS A 529 -4.51 -10.22 13.42
CA HIS A 529 -4.42 -9.55 12.13
C HIS A 529 -5.34 -10.21 11.09
N ALA A 530 -5.27 -11.53 10.94
CA ALA A 530 -6.13 -12.28 10.03
C ALA A 530 -7.62 -12.09 10.36
N GLU A 531 -8.00 -12.18 11.64
CA GLU A 531 -9.37 -11.97 12.09
C GLU A 531 -9.84 -10.51 11.86
N MET A 532 -8.99 -9.53 12.16
CA MET A 532 -9.29 -8.10 11.94
C MET A 532 -9.60 -7.79 10.47
N PHE A 533 -8.84 -8.34 9.52
CA PHE A 533 -9.10 -8.11 8.09
C PHE A 533 -10.23 -8.98 7.55
N ALA A 534 -10.47 -10.17 8.13
CA ALA A 534 -11.63 -11.00 7.81
C ALA A 534 -12.96 -10.36 8.27
N GLU A 535 -12.93 -9.41 9.21
CA GLU A 535 -14.09 -8.62 9.60
C GLU A 535 -14.45 -7.54 8.57
N LEU A 536 -13.53 -7.11 7.70
CA LEU A 536 -13.78 -6.05 6.73
C LEU A 536 -14.54 -6.57 5.49
N ARG A 537 -15.34 -5.72 4.86
CA ARG A 537 -16.04 -6.00 3.60
C ARG A 537 -15.75 -4.90 2.59
N TRP A 538 -15.23 -5.30 1.43
CA TRP A 538 -14.97 -4.42 0.30
C TRP A 538 -16.26 -4.25 -0.54
N PRO A 539 -16.38 -3.18 -1.35
CA PRO A 539 -17.61 -2.92 -2.11
C PRO A 539 -18.03 -4.05 -3.07
N ASP A 540 -17.10 -4.89 -3.49
CA ASP A 540 -17.24 -6.07 -4.35
C ASP A 540 -17.47 -7.38 -3.57
N ALA A 541 -17.56 -7.32 -2.24
CA ALA A 541 -17.80 -8.51 -1.42
C ALA A 541 -19.17 -9.14 -1.74
N PRO A 542 -19.30 -10.48 -1.70
CA PRO A 542 -20.55 -11.19 -2.01
C PRO A 542 -21.74 -10.77 -1.14
N SER A 543 -21.47 -10.32 0.10
CA SER A 543 -22.48 -9.81 1.03
C SER A 543 -21.89 -8.72 1.93
N LEU A 544 -22.74 -7.75 2.27
CA LEU A 544 -22.45 -6.67 3.23
C LEU A 544 -23.29 -6.80 4.52
N ASP A 545 -24.00 -7.91 4.69
CA ASP A 545 -24.96 -8.13 5.78
C ASP A 545 -24.31 -8.54 7.11
N ASP A 546 -23.02 -8.82 7.07
CA ASP A 546 -22.13 -8.93 8.23
C ASP A 546 -20.79 -8.23 7.96
N GLY A 547 -19.90 -8.22 8.94
CA GLY A 547 -18.64 -7.50 8.81
C GLY A 547 -18.79 -5.98 8.80
N ILE A 548 -17.66 -5.30 8.62
CA ILE A 548 -17.54 -3.85 8.58
C ILE A 548 -17.26 -3.46 7.13
N ASP A 549 -18.26 -2.87 6.47
CA ASP A 549 -18.07 -2.22 5.18
C ASP A 549 -16.97 -1.15 5.31
N VAL A 550 -15.91 -1.27 4.49
CA VAL A 550 -14.74 -0.38 4.53
C VAL A 550 -15.10 1.10 4.36
N ARG A 551 -16.21 1.43 3.70
CA ARG A 551 -16.71 2.81 3.56
C ARG A 551 -17.13 3.41 4.91
N THR A 552 -17.58 2.58 5.85
CA THR A 552 -17.95 3.00 7.21
C THR A 552 -16.76 3.25 8.13
N LEU A 553 -15.53 3.08 7.62
CA LEU A 553 -14.30 3.46 8.32
C LEU A 553 -14.01 4.96 8.21
N GLU A 554 -14.65 5.66 7.26
CA GLU A 554 -14.54 7.12 7.08
C GLU A 554 -13.06 7.55 6.94
N LEU A 555 -12.31 6.77 6.18
CA LEU A 555 -10.89 6.98 5.92
C LEU A 555 -10.69 7.90 4.71
N ALA A 556 -9.65 8.73 4.77
CA ALA A 556 -9.22 9.49 3.60
C ALA A 556 -8.76 8.53 2.47
N PRO A 557 -8.84 8.94 1.18
CA PRO A 557 -8.38 8.10 0.07
C PRO A 557 -6.93 7.59 0.22
N SER A 558 -6.04 8.39 0.81
CA SER A 558 -4.65 7.99 1.13
C SER A 558 -4.58 6.82 2.11
N ASP A 559 -5.47 6.81 3.11
CA ASP A 559 -5.50 5.82 4.19
C ASP A 559 -6.13 4.50 3.70
N LEU A 560 -7.04 4.55 2.71
CA LEU A 560 -7.58 3.36 2.03
C LEU A 560 -6.50 2.60 1.24
N VAL A 561 -5.55 3.31 0.61
CA VAL A 561 -4.42 2.67 -0.08
C VAL A 561 -3.48 2.01 0.94
N MET A 562 -3.28 2.63 2.10
CA MET A 562 -2.48 2.02 3.18
C MET A 562 -3.13 0.74 3.72
N LEU A 563 -4.46 0.65 3.77
CA LEU A 563 -5.15 -0.58 4.18
C LEU A 563 -4.80 -1.79 3.30
N ASP A 564 -4.56 -1.61 2.00
CA ASP A 564 -4.14 -2.69 1.10
C ASP A 564 -2.74 -3.23 1.42
N ILE A 565 -1.87 -2.40 1.97
CA ILE A 565 -0.56 -2.82 2.49
C ILE A 565 -0.74 -3.47 3.85
N LEU A 566 -1.52 -2.85 4.73
CA LEU A 566 -1.73 -3.32 6.10
C LEU A 566 -2.43 -4.68 6.17
N ARG A 567 -3.25 -5.06 5.19
CA ARG A 567 -3.92 -6.39 5.14
C ARG A 567 -3.01 -7.56 4.83
N ARG A 568 -1.76 -7.31 4.45
CA ARG A 568 -0.81 -8.34 3.99
C ARG A 568 -0.09 -9.00 5.17
N PRO A 569 -0.33 -10.29 5.48
CA PRO A 569 0.25 -10.94 6.65
C PRO A 569 1.79 -11.06 6.58
N GLU A 570 2.35 -11.13 5.38
CA GLU A 570 3.79 -11.18 5.15
C GLU A 570 4.47 -9.83 5.47
N VAL A 571 3.79 -8.70 5.25
CA VAL A 571 4.29 -7.37 5.62
C VAL A 571 4.37 -7.27 7.16
N MET A 572 3.33 -7.69 7.87
CA MET A 572 3.33 -7.71 9.34
C MET A 572 4.40 -8.63 9.91
N SER A 573 4.65 -9.76 9.23
CA SER A 573 5.70 -10.70 9.63
C SER A 573 7.10 -10.08 9.52
N HIS A 574 7.36 -9.30 8.47
CA HIS A 574 8.60 -8.53 8.34
C HIS A 574 8.72 -7.43 9.39
N LEU A 575 7.68 -6.61 9.58
CA LEU A 575 7.68 -5.56 10.61
C LEU A 575 7.94 -6.14 12.01
N LYS A 576 7.34 -7.28 12.34
CA LYS A 576 7.61 -7.98 13.59
C LYS A 576 9.07 -8.43 13.69
N ALA A 577 9.63 -9.04 12.64
CA ALA A 577 11.00 -9.52 12.63
C ALA A 577 12.03 -8.38 12.77
N TRP A 578 11.68 -7.17 12.33
CA TRP A 578 12.54 -5.98 12.41
C TRP A 578 12.35 -5.16 13.70
N ASP A 579 11.45 -5.57 14.59
CA ASP A 579 10.94 -4.73 15.69
C ASP A 579 10.42 -3.34 15.22
N GLY A 580 9.83 -3.32 14.02
CA GLY A 580 9.22 -2.15 13.40
C GLY A 580 7.75 -1.94 13.76
N GLY A 581 7.02 -1.23 12.90
CA GLY A 581 5.57 -1.07 13.01
C GLY A 581 5.11 -0.11 14.12
N ARG A 582 5.92 0.89 14.49
CA ARG A 582 5.54 1.91 15.50
C ARG A 582 4.33 2.73 15.06
N ALA A 583 4.23 3.02 13.75
CA ALA A 583 3.16 3.81 13.16
C ALA A 583 1.80 3.07 13.08
N LEU A 584 1.76 1.76 13.36
CA LEU A 584 0.53 0.95 13.24
C LEU A 584 -0.59 1.39 14.20
N GLY A 585 -0.27 2.14 15.25
CA GLY A 585 -1.23 2.69 16.21
C GLY A 585 -1.57 4.16 15.99
N ASP A 586 -0.98 4.85 15.00
CA ASP A 586 -1.06 6.31 14.88
C ASP A 586 -2.48 6.81 14.60
N ASP A 587 -3.24 6.10 13.77
CA ASP A 587 -4.64 6.46 13.50
C ASP A 587 -5.50 6.37 14.77
N THR A 588 -5.31 5.32 15.58
CA THR A 588 -5.98 5.17 16.88
C THR A 588 -5.54 6.25 17.86
N ALA A 589 -4.25 6.56 17.95
CA ALA A 589 -3.74 7.63 18.80
C ALA A 589 -4.37 8.98 18.42
N ARG A 590 -4.34 9.34 17.13
CA ARG A 590 -4.93 10.56 16.58
C ARG A 590 -6.42 10.67 16.93
N ARG A 591 -7.19 9.60 16.69
CA ARG A 591 -8.63 9.57 16.97
C ARG A 591 -8.98 9.77 18.44
N VAL A 592 -8.18 9.21 19.33
CA VAL A 592 -8.39 9.35 20.79
C VAL A 592 -8.02 10.75 21.27
N ARG A 593 -6.89 11.31 20.80
CA ARG A 593 -6.49 12.69 21.14
C ARG A 593 -7.54 13.72 20.73
N GLU A 594 -8.13 13.53 19.55
CA GLU A 594 -9.06 14.48 18.94
C GLU A 594 -10.52 14.23 19.32
N CYS A 595 -10.81 13.28 20.21
CA CYS A 595 -12.17 13.04 20.68
C CYS A 595 -12.61 14.02 21.79
N ALA A 596 -13.92 14.06 22.03
CA ALA A 596 -14.53 14.81 23.13
C ALA A 596 -14.40 14.07 24.47
N GLY A 597 -14.34 12.73 24.44
CA GLY A 597 -14.08 11.90 25.61
C GLY A 597 -14.14 10.39 25.33
N LEU A 598 -13.66 9.60 26.29
CA LEU A 598 -13.80 8.15 26.29
C LEU A 598 -14.76 7.71 27.41
N ALA A 599 -15.85 7.05 27.04
CA ALA A 599 -16.81 6.44 27.95
C ALA A 599 -16.47 4.96 28.16
N VAL A 600 -16.09 4.58 29.38
CA VAL A 600 -15.74 3.21 29.77
C VAL A 600 -16.88 2.62 30.60
N ILE A 601 -17.59 1.65 30.03
CA ILE A 601 -18.69 0.94 30.70
C ILE A 601 -18.11 -0.28 31.42
N SER A 602 -18.46 -0.47 32.68
CA SER A 602 -17.98 -1.57 33.52
C SER A 602 -19.10 -2.18 34.37
N VAL A 603 -18.94 -3.43 34.77
CA VAL A 603 -19.91 -4.16 35.61
C VAL A 603 -19.18 -4.93 36.72
N THR A 604 -19.84 -5.09 37.86
CA THR A 604 -19.35 -5.94 38.95
C THR A 604 -19.60 -7.40 38.61
N GLY A 605 -18.56 -8.23 38.68
CA GLY A 605 -18.62 -9.65 38.33
C GLY A 605 -17.88 -9.99 37.04
N ARG A 606 -17.90 -11.28 36.70
CA ARG A 606 -17.08 -11.88 35.61
C ARG A 606 -17.84 -12.93 34.80
N ARG A 607 -19.13 -13.16 35.10
CA ARG A 607 -19.97 -14.14 34.39
C ARG A 607 -20.53 -13.50 33.13
N LEU A 608 -20.88 -14.33 32.14
CA LEU A 608 -21.53 -13.86 30.91
C LEU A 608 -22.81 -13.07 31.17
N THR A 609 -23.59 -13.43 32.19
CA THR A 609 -24.77 -12.68 32.62
C THR A 609 -24.44 -11.27 33.09
N ASP A 610 -23.28 -11.07 33.71
CA ASP A 610 -22.83 -9.75 34.16
C ASP A 610 -22.45 -8.89 32.94
N TYR A 611 -21.74 -9.47 31.96
CA TYR A 611 -21.45 -8.81 30.67
C TYR A 611 -22.70 -8.51 29.83
N ALA A 612 -23.73 -9.36 29.89
CA ALA A 612 -25.00 -9.13 29.21
C ALA A 612 -25.75 -7.92 29.80
N ARG A 613 -25.76 -7.76 31.11
CA ARG A 613 -26.29 -6.53 31.75
C ARG A 613 -25.50 -5.29 31.32
N ALA A 614 -24.17 -5.41 31.29
CA ALA A 614 -23.32 -4.34 30.79
C ALA A 614 -23.58 -4.00 29.31
N GLY A 615 -23.95 -5.00 28.50
CA GLY A 615 -24.38 -4.83 27.12
C GLY A 615 -25.66 -4.01 26.96
N ALA A 616 -26.65 -4.23 27.83
CA ALA A 616 -27.85 -3.40 27.87
C ALA A 616 -27.50 -1.94 28.23
N ALA A 617 -26.60 -1.75 29.20
CA ALA A 617 -26.08 -0.43 29.55
C ALA A 617 -25.32 0.24 28.40
N VAL A 618 -24.49 -0.50 27.65
CA VAL A 618 -23.78 0.01 26.47
C VAL A 618 -24.75 0.56 25.44
N GLU A 619 -25.80 -0.19 25.10
CA GLU A 619 -26.79 0.25 24.10
C GLU A 619 -27.60 1.46 24.60
N SER A 620 -28.03 1.43 25.87
CA SER A 620 -28.71 2.53 26.56
C SER A 620 -27.90 3.84 26.53
N VAL A 621 -26.61 3.77 26.86
CA VAL A 621 -25.66 4.91 26.83
C VAL A 621 -25.43 5.39 25.41
N TRP A 622 -25.23 4.47 24.46
CA TRP A 622 -24.95 4.83 23.06
C TRP A 622 -26.11 5.59 22.42
N ILE A 623 -27.35 5.10 22.61
CA ILE A 623 -28.55 5.75 22.08
C ILE A 623 -28.67 7.17 22.65
N ARG A 624 -28.54 7.33 23.96
CA ARG A 624 -28.65 8.64 24.63
C ARG A 624 -27.52 9.58 24.25
N ALA A 625 -26.28 9.09 24.12
CA ALA A 625 -25.17 9.90 23.63
C ALA A 625 -25.46 10.49 22.25
N GLN A 626 -26.01 9.67 21.34
CA GLN A 626 -26.40 10.12 20.01
C GLN A 626 -27.56 11.12 20.04
N GLN A 627 -28.54 10.98 20.95
CA GLN A 627 -29.60 11.98 21.15
C GLN A 627 -29.05 13.35 21.58
N HIS A 628 -27.92 13.36 22.29
CA HIS A 628 -27.19 14.58 22.66
C HIS A 628 -26.18 15.04 21.59
N GLY A 629 -26.25 14.50 20.36
CA GLY A 629 -25.43 14.92 19.23
C GLY A 629 -24.01 14.36 19.23
N LEU A 630 -23.69 13.40 20.10
CA LEU A 630 -22.38 12.74 20.11
C LEU A 630 -22.36 11.60 19.08
N ALA A 631 -21.37 11.66 18.21
CA ALA A 631 -20.94 10.53 17.40
C ALA A 631 -20.20 9.52 18.29
N VAL A 632 -20.55 8.24 18.15
CA VAL A 632 -20.06 7.17 19.02
C VAL A 632 -19.34 6.10 18.20
N GLN A 633 -18.12 5.77 18.61
CA GLN A 633 -17.32 4.67 18.06
C GLN A 633 -16.94 3.69 19.18
N PRO A 634 -17.26 2.39 19.07
CA PRO A 634 -16.74 1.41 20.00
C PRO A 634 -15.25 1.18 19.76
N VAL A 635 -14.50 1.07 20.85
CA VAL A 635 -13.06 0.76 20.87
C VAL A 635 -12.87 -0.50 21.69
N SER A 636 -12.29 -1.52 21.07
CA SER A 636 -12.10 -2.84 21.68
C SER A 636 -10.63 -3.24 21.56
N PRO A 637 -9.75 -2.85 22.50
CA PRO A 637 -8.35 -3.28 22.47
C PRO A 637 -8.25 -4.79 22.78
N PRO A 638 -7.21 -5.50 22.28
CA PRO A 638 -7.06 -6.95 22.49
C PRO A 638 -7.08 -7.41 23.96
N PHE A 639 -6.75 -6.52 24.90
CA PHE A 639 -6.76 -6.84 26.34
C PHE A 639 -8.13 -6.67 27.02
N LEU A 640 -9.16 -6.15 26.34
CA LEU A 640 -10.40 -5.69 26.99
C LEU A 640 -11.09 -6.79 27.82
N TYR A 641 -11.20 -7.99 27.27
CA TYR A 641 -11.93 -9.11 27.87
C TYR A 641 -11.05 -10.16 28.56
N VAL A 642 -9.75 -9.90 28.67
CA VAL A 642 -8.78 -10.79 29.32
C VAL A 642 -8.96 -10.75 30.83
N LEU A 643 -8.99 -11.90 31.52
CA LEU A 643 -9.09 -11.95 32.99
C LEU A 643 -7.80 -12.39 33.70
N ASP A 644 -6.96 -13.18 33.03
CA ASP A 644 -5.78 -13.78 33.63
C ASP A 644 -4.63 -13.96 32.62
N GLU A 645 -3.52 -14.54 33.08
CA GLU A 645 -2.35 -14.80 32.24
C GLU A 645 -2.63 -15.80 31.11
N GLN A 646 -3.50 -16.79 31.34
CA GLN A 646 -3.84 -17.77 30.32
C GLN A 646 -4.60 -17.11 29.17
N ASP A 647 -5.54 -16.21 29.48
CA ASP A 647 -6.23 -15.39 28.50
C ASP A 647 -5.24 -14.51 27.70
N ARG A 648 -4.26 -13.87 28.35
CA ARG A 648 -3.22 -13.05 27.66
C ARG A 648 -2.42 -13.87 26.67
N ARG A 649 -1.94 -15.05 27.09
CA ARG A 649 -1.16 -15.95 26.23
C ARG A 649 -2.00 -16.50 25.07
N ARG A 650 -3.31 -16.68 25.25
CA ARG A 650 -4.23 -17.06 24.15
C ARG A 650 -4.43 -15.94 23.14
N VAL A 651 -4.59 -14.70 23.60
CA VAL A 651 -4.79 -13.53 22.74
C VAL A 651 -3.55 -13.23 21.90
N SER A 652 -2.39 -13.13 22.56
CA SER A 652 -1.12 -12.95 21.87
C SER A 652 0.04 -13.56 22.68
N PRO A 653 0.54 -14.75 22.29
CA PRO A 653 1.64 -15.38 23.00
C PRO A 653 2.90 -14.52 23.06
N ALA A 654 3.20 -13.77 22.00
CA ALA A 654 4.42 -12.98 21.87
C ALA A 654 4.38 -11.64 22.63
N PHE A 655 3.19 -11.13 22.91
CA PHE A 655 2.98 -9.81 23.55
C PHE A 655 2.17 -9.92 24.85
N ALA A 656 2.15 -11.09 25.49
CA ALA A 656 1.32 -11.35 26.66
C ALA A 656 1.63 -10.40 27.84
N ASP A 657 2.92 -10.13 28.08
CA ASP A 657 3.35 -9.23 29.16
C ASP A 657 3.00 -7.77 28.85
N ASP A 658 3.20 -7.33 27.60
CA ASP A 658 2.80 -6.00 27.15
C ASP A 658 1.29 -5.79 27.27
N LEU A 659 0.48 -6.75 26.83
CA LEU A 659 -0.98 -6.71 27.01
C LEU A 659 -1.35 -6.61 28.49
N GLY A 660 -0.61 -7.29 29.37
CA GLY A 660 -0.81 -7.21 30.81
C GLY A 660 -0.56 -5.81 31.38
N ARG A 661 0.53 -5.18 30.98
CA ARG A 661 0.88 -3.80 31.36
C ARG A 661 -0.14 -2.80 30.83
N LEU A 662 -0.45 -2.86 29.53
CA LEU A 662 -1.43 -1.97 28.90
C LEU A 662 -2.81 -2.08 29.53
N GLN A 663 -3.26 -3.31 29.86
CA GLN A 663 -4.51 -3.54 30.56
C GLN A 663 -4.51 -2.92 31.96
N TYR A 664 -3.42 -3.11 32.71
CA TYR A 664 -3.28 -2.55 34.06
C TYR A 664 -3.35 -1.02 34.01
N ASP A 665 -2.54 -0.40 33.14
CA ASP A 665 -2.45 1.05 32.99
C ASP A 665 -3.81 1.64 32.59
N PHE A 666 -4.51 1.04 31.62
CA PHE A 666 -5.83 1.51 31.20
C PHE A 666 -6.88 1.37 32.30
N ARG A 667 -6.83 0.30 33.10
CA ARG A 667 -7.77 0.10 34.22
C ARG A 667 -7.54 1.10 35.34
N GLN A 668 -6.28 1.48 35.62
CA GLN A 668 -5.98 2.56 36.56
C GLN A 668 -6.52 3.90 36.05
N LEU A 669 -6.25 4.21 34.78
CA LEU A 669 -6.71 5.43 34.12
C LEU A 669 -8.24 5.56 34.15
N ALA A 670 -8.95 4.48 33.82
CA ALA A 670 -10.42 4.45 33.84
C ALA A 670 -11.03 4.32 35.25
N GLY A 671 -10.22 4.19 36.30
CA GLY A 671 -10.66 4.00 37.68
C GLY A 671 -11.46 2.71 37.91
N THR A 672 -11.11 1.62 37.21
CA THR A 672 -11.86 0.34 37.27
C THR A 672 -11.33 -0.59 38.37
N GLY A 673 -12.16 -0.87 39.38
CA GLY A 673 -11.79 -1.71 40.52
C GLY A 673 -11.59 -3.20 40.17
N THR A 674 -10.89 -3.96 41.02
CA THR A 674 -10.52 -5.38 40.77
C THR A 674 -11.71 -6.35 40.67
N ALA A 675 -12.83 -6.03 41.33
CA ALA A 675 -14.09 -6.75 41.24
C ALA A 675 -14.93 -6.38 40.00
N GLN A 676 -14.50 -5.35 39.25
CA GLN A 676 -15.19 -4.84 38.06
C GLN A 676 -14.52 -5.32 36.77
N SER A 677 -15.35 -5.65 35.79
CA SER A 677 -14.96 -5.99 34.41
C SER A 677 -15.36 -4.86 33.47
N GLN A 678 -14.47 -4.45 32.57
CA GLN A 678 -14.78 -3.48 31.52
C GLN A 678 -15.53 -4.19 30.40
N ALA A 679 -16.68 -3.65 30.01
CA ALA A 679 -17.54 -4.23 28.99
C ALA A 679 -17.26 -3.63 27.61
N LEU A 680 -17.14 -2.30 27.50
CA LEU A 680 -16.82 -1.64 26.24
C LEU A 680 -16.27 -0.24 26.50
N ILE A 681 -15.41 0.23 25.61
CA ILE A 681 -14.96 1.62 25.55
C ILE A 681 -15.66 2.27 24.37
N LEU A 682 -16.24 3.45 24.58
CA LEU A 682 -16.90 4.24 23.56
C LEU A 682 -16.12 5.55 23.40
N ARG A 683 -15.61 5.80 22.21
CA ARG A 683 -15.09 7.11 21.82
C ARG A 683 -16.26 8.01 21.45
N LEU A 684 -16.33 9.16 22.12
CA LEU A 684 -17.37 10.18 21.93
C LEU A 684 -16.74 11.38 21.22
N THR A 685 -17.36 11.85 20.14
CA THR A 685 -16.90 13.02 19.39
C THR A 685 -18.08 13.79 18.80
N TYR A 686 -17.89 15.02 18.34
CA TYR A 686 -18.88 15.72 17.53
C TYR A 686 -18.53 15.60 16.05
N ALA A 687 -19.39 14.97 15.27
CA ALA A 687 -19.16 14.74 13.84
C ALA A 687 -20.48 14.68 13.05
N ALA A 688 -20.38 14.88 11.73
CA ALA A 688 -21.48 14.60 10.81
C ALA A 688 -21.87 13.12 10.85
N ARG A 689 -23.07 12.79 10.35
CA ARG A 689 -23.51 11.39 10.21
C ARG A 689 -22.57 10.62 9.26
N PRO A 690 -22.35 9.32 9.50
CA PRO A 690 -21.53 8.48 8.64
C PRO A 690 -22.14 8.36 7.24
N SER A 691 -21.28 8.16 6.26
CA SER A 691 -21.61 8.06 4.83
C SER A 691 -22.40 6.80 4.48
N ALA A 692 -22.27 5.75 5.30
CA ALA A 692 -22.97 4.49 5.14
C ALA A 692 -23.31 3.86 6.50
N ARG A 693 -24.31 2.98 6.52
CA ARG A 693 -24.70 2.20 7.71
C ARG A 693 -24.42 0.72 7.49
N SER A 694 -23.89 0.05 8.51
CA SER A 694 -23.69 -1.41 8.48
C SER A 694 -25.02 -2.14 8.28
N ARG A 695 -25.09 -3.06 7.32
CA ARG A 695 -26.26 -3.93 7.13
C ARG A 695 -26.26 -5.06 8.17
N ARG A 696 -27.33 -5.85 8.18
CA ARG A 696 -27.57 -6.95 9.13
C ARG A 696 -28.08 -8.16 8.36
N ARG A 697 -27.79 -9.36 8.85
CA ARG A 697 -28.24 -10.63 8.26
C ARG A 697 -29.76 -10.67 8.22
N SER A 698 -30.30 -10.98 7.05
CA SER A 698 -31.73 -11.23 6.88
C SER A 698 -32.10 -12.57 7.53
N HIS A 699 -33.24 -12.63 8.22
CA HIS A 699 -33.82 -13.89 8.66
C HIS A 699 -34.77 -14.37 7.56
N HIS A 700 -34.46 -15.51 6.91
CA HIS A 700 -35.47 -16.22 6.13
C HIS A 700 -36.45 -16.90 7.11
N ARG A 701 -37.74 -16.59 6.97
CA ARG A 701 -38.83 -17.34 7.60
C ARG A 701 -38.71 -18.80 7.18
N ARG A 702 -38.64 -19.72 8.15
CA ARG A 702 -39.23 -21.05 7.93
C ARG A 702 -40.71 -20.90 8.27
N ASP A 703 -41.52 -20.56 7.28
CA ASP A 703 -42.97 -20.69 7.41
C ASP A 703 -43.28 -22.17 7.61
N SER A 704 -43.73 -22.51 8.81
CA SER A 704 -44.27 -23.82 9.14
C SER A 704 -45.71 -23.85 8.66
N ALA A 705 -45.89 -24.14 7.37
CA ALA A 705 -47.20 -24.44 6.79
C ALA A 705 -47.02 -25.43 5.63
N ASP A 706 -47.20 -26.71 5.94
CA ASP A 706 -47.80 -27.75 5.09
C ASP A 706 -47.89 -29.01 5.98
N GLY A 707 -49.04 -29.51 6.44
CA GLY A 707 -50.37 -29.40 5.86
C GLY A 707 -50.59 -30.50 4.83
N VAL A 708 -50.71 -31.75 5.32
CA VAL A 708 -51.36 -32.93 4.71
C VAL A 708 -51.92 -32.77 3.29
N ARG A 709 -51.42 -33.59 2.33
CA ARG A 709 -52.14 -34.36 1.27
C ARG A 709 -51.09 -35.05 0.35
N GLU A 710 -50.99 -36.38 0.37
CA GLU A 710 -51.59 -37.31 -0.60
C GLU A 710 -51.15 -37.10 -2.06
N GLY A 711 -50.39 -38.07 -2.60
CA GLY A 711 -49.93 -38.16 -3.99
C GLY A 711 -48.69 -39.03 -4.13
#